data_AF-A0A926HXJ9-F1
#
_entry.id   AF-A0A926HXJ9-F1
#
_cell.length_a   1.000
_cell.length_b   1.000
_cell.length_c   1.000
_cell.angle_alpha   90.00
_cell.angle_beta   90.00
_cell.angle_gamma   90.00
#
_symmetry.space_group_name_H-M   'P 1'
#
loop_
_entity.id
_entity.type
_entity.pdbx_description
1 polymer ?
#
loop_
_entity_poly.entity_id
_entity_poly.type
_entity_poly.pdbx_seq_one_letter_code
_entity_poly.pdbx_strand_id
1 'polypeptide(L)'
;MQIDLSCPVENQGTIVKTNSETNEPYLLLKLFNLSEKEIAALTFHVLAYDANGGELGTVPVTLDGLNAQPKTFFAESKAVSLVGIEDAKHFVVVVDSVTFSDDTSYEPSENHTVDADDSEASIDDAMLLRQFVPEAVCFSSEHGNYWRCVCGRANFVDAENCVRCGRAKSDVLAKFSSRDALRETIVKAQEEAEKQRLEEEERLKAEKELKKAKLKKSLLIALIVLIAAAIVACAGFFIYRAVLNSSADKALQSGDYLKAYENYEKTGNVKLAEVTEHIQGNTPANLMFQSGLIASDEENVYYLALDNTSYNFHLIKENKISKEKTTLTDAAGGSLNVTKDWIYFVDVENGYVKRISKDGQTIEPVLDTGASFLSVLGNTMYYIKVDYDNPDKLPEEQCQTLAAQGQMKTFRHLYKMDLDSKKSKLISEESISACSIYGDRIYYLTDNEDEWQAYNLYSMDLNGKDKQVVIDVPVASFLINGDDLYYVRMYNDASKGNKISSGADLDYTIVRKNLKDGGVSELGQQYMVTYMNANSDKLFFIGLNREDYLNSLSGESEAQAAPALYAMDFATGDIKQLVSGEVQIFNVLDDDVIIYIATQGMCRVKADGTGFEQLLTSDAAPQAPQDGVSQNTDTPEGDQANVSQAPDAEPAE
;
A
#
# COMPACT_ATOMS: atom_id res chain seq x y z
N MET A 1 -68.73 60.60 32.20
CA MET A 1 -68.45 61.40 30.98
C MET A 1 -69.52 61.15 29.93
N GLN A 2 -70.06 62.18 29.27
CA GLN A 2 -70.93 61.98 28.10
C GLN A 2 -70.11 61.48 26.91
N ILE A 3 -70.56 60.40 26.28
CA ILE A 3 -69.90 59.79 25.14
C ILE A 3 -70.92 59.35 24.10
N ASP A 4 -70.70 59.72 22.83
CA ASP A 4 -71.42 59.13 21.70
C ASP A 4 -70.81 57.76 21.39
N LEU A 5 -71.57 56.70 21.62
CA LEU A 5 -71.13 55.32 21.39
C LEU A 5 -70.92 55.00 19.91
N SER A 6 -71.58 55.74 19.01
CA SER A 6 -71.45 55.60 17.55
C SER A 6 -70.29 56.39 16.95
N CYS A 7 -69.66 57.29 17.73
CA CYS A 7 -68.56 58.10 17.23
C CYS A 7 -67.39 57.21 16.76
N PRO A 8 -66.99 57.32 15.47
CA PRO A 8 -65.93 56.49 14.89
C PRO A 8 -64.53 56.92 15.32
N VAL A 9 -64.40 58.02 16.06
CA VAL A 9 -63.14 58.57 16.55
C VAL A 9 -63.20 58.71 18.05
N GLU A 10 -62.12 58.31 18.71
CA GLU A 10 -61.98 58.48 20.14
C GLU A 10 -60.68 59.20 20.48
N ASN A 11 -60.79 60.21 21.33
CA ASN A 11 -59.62 60.79 21.96
C ASN A 11 -59.26 59.99 23.21
N GLN A 12 -58.10 59.33 23.19
CA GLN A 12 -57.60 58.52 24.31
C GLN A 12 -56.61 59.27 25.21
N GLY A 13 -56.34 60.54 24.94
CA GLY A 13 -55.51 61.35 25.81
C GLY A 13 -55.14 62.69 25.20
N THR A 14 -54.94 63.66 26.09
CA THR A 14 -54.50 65.00 25.74
C THR A 14 -53.18 65.31 26.44
N ILE A 15 -52.22 65.88 25.73
CA ILE A 15 -50.95 66.33 26.31
C ILE A 15 -50.75 67.79 25.93
N VAL A 16 -50.70 68.66 26.92
CA VAL A 16 -50.29 70.06 26.71
C VAL A 16 -48.77 70.11 26.61
N LYS A 17 -48.27 70.76 25.56
CA LYS A 17 -46.84 71.04 25.37
C LYS A 17 -46.65 72.51 25.02
N THR A 18 -45.40 72.97 25.12
CA THR A 18 -44.99 74.30 24.69
C THR A 18 -44.03 74.16 23.53
N ASN A 19 -44.20 74.97 22.48
CA ASN A 19 -43.27 75.01 21.37
C ASN A 19 -41.95 75.61 21.84
N SER A 20 -40.83 74.90 21.68
CA SER A 20 -39.51 75.35 22.16
C SER A 20 -38.96 76.56 21.42
N GLU A 21 -39.47 76.86 20.21
CA GLU A 21 -39.01 77.99 19.38
C GLU A 21 -39.90 79.23 19.55
N THR A 22 -41.24 79.06 19.58
CA THR A 22 -42.18 80.19 19.70
C THR A 22 -42.65 80.45 21.12
N ASN A 23 -42.40 79.52 22.05
CA ASN A 23 -42.92 79.50 23.43
C ASN A 23 -44.46 79.47 23.53
N GLU A 24 -45.16 79.16 22.43
CA GLU A 24 -46.62 79.07 22.39
C GLU A 24 -47.10 77.69 22.87
N PRO A 25 -48.16 77.63 23.71
CA PRO A 25 -48.73 76.37 24.14
C PRO A 25 -49.56 75.73 23.02
N TYR A 26 -49.51 74.40 22.94
CA TYR A 26 -50.34 73.60 22.04
C TYR A 26 -50.78 72.30 22.69
N LEU A 27 -51.93 71.80 22.26
CA LEU A 27 -52.50 70.54 22.68
C LEU A 27 -52.19 69.45 21.66
N LEU A 28 -51.60 68.35 22.11
CA LEU A 28 -51.53 67.10 21.35
C LEU A 28 -52.69 66.20 21.74
N LEU A 29 -53.33 65.62 20.73
CA LEU A 29 -54.43 64.68 20.89
C LEU A 29 -53.96 63.29 20.50
N LYS A 30 -54.47 62.28 21.20
CA LYS A 30 -54.25 60.87 20.87
C LYS A 30 -55.53 60.29 20.29
N LEU A 31 -55.76 60.53 19.00
CA LEU A 31 -56.98 60.12 18.30
C LEU A 31 -56.85 58.68 17.80
N PHE A 32 -57.87 57.88 18.01
CA PHE A 32 -57.94 56.48 17.59
C PHE A 32 -59.15 56.27 16.68
N ASN A 33 -58.93 55.59 15.55
CA ASN A 33 -60.00 55.21 14.63
C ASN A 33 -60.70 53.95 15.15
N LEU A 34 -61.91 54.11 15.69
CA LEU A 34 -62.74 53.01 16.18
C LEU A 34 -63.47 52.27 15.06
N SER A 35 -63.54 52.83 13.86
CA SER A 35 -64.30 52.22 12.75
C SER A 35 -63.50 51.13 12.02
N GLU A 36 -64.22 50.37 11.19
CA GLU A 36 -63.63 49.43 10.22
C GLU A 36 -63.26 50.11 8.90
N LYS A 37 -63.49 51.42 8.78
CA LYS A 37 -63.23 52.21 7.58
C LYS A 37 -62.03 53.14 7.78
N GLU A 38 -61.32 53.42 6.71
CA GLU A 38 -60.28 54.45 6.74
C GLU A 38 -60.93 55.84 6.80
N ILE A 39 -60.44 56.72 7.68
CA ILE A 39 -60.92 58.09 7.81
C ILE A 39 -60.05 59.01 6.95
N ALA A 40 -60.70 59.75 6.04
CA ALA A 40 -60.08 60.66 5.09
C ALA A 40 -60.10 62.13 5.58
N ALA A 41 -61.12 62.52 6.34
CA ALA A 41 -61.18 63.84 6.97
C ALA A 41 -61.91 63.80 8.32
N LEU A 42 -61.53 64.70 9.22
CA LEU A 42 -62.11 64.84 10.55
C LEU A 42 -62.29 66.32 10.89
N THR A 43 -63.51 66.71 11.24
CA THR A 43 -63.81 68.02 11.83
C THR A 43 -64.24 67.83 13.28
N PHE A 44 -63.64 68.61 14.17
CA PHE A 44 -63.95 68.59 15.59
C PHE A 44 -63.64 69.94 16.20
N HIS A 45 -64.15 70.20 17.39
CA HIS A 45 -63.75 71.33 18.20
C HIS A 45 -63.26 70.89 19.58
N VAL A 46 -62.31 71.65 20.11
CA VAL A 46 -61.80 71.47 21.46
C VAL A 46 -62.43 72.52 22.35
N LEU A 47 -63.22 72.08 23.33
CA LEU A 47 -63.72 72.90 24.41
C LEU A 47 -62.63 72.98 25.49
N ALA A 48 -62.23 74.20 25.84
CA ALA A 48 -61.19 74.47 26.82
C ALA A 48 -61.78 75.06 28.10
N TYR A 49 -61.44 74.48 29.24
CA TYR A 49 -61.92 74.88 30.56
C TYR A 49 -60.76 75.20 31.49
N ASP A 50 -60.97 76.13 32.41
CA ASP A 50 -60.05 76.40 33.51
C ASP A 50 -60.07 75.27 34.57
N ALA A 51 -59.21 75.37 35.59
CA ALA A 51 -59.12 74.39 36.67
C ALA A 51 -60.38 74.24 37.52
N ASN A 52 -61.30 75.21 37.45
CA ASN A 52 -62.54 75.26 38.23
C ASN A 52 -63.78 74.91 37.39
N GLY A 53 -63.59 74.54 36.12
CA GLY A 53 -64.67 74.18 35.19
C GLY A 53 -65.30 75.37 34.44
N GLY A 54 -64.72 76.58 34.50
CA GLY A 54 -65.15 77.72 33.70
C GLY A 54 -64.71 77.59 32.25
N GLU A 55 -65.61 77.81 31.29
CA GLU A 55 -65.30 77.73 29.86
C GLU A 55 -64.46 78.95 29.41
N LEU A 56 -63.30 78.67 28.80
CA LEU A 56 -62.35 79.69 28.34
C LEU A 56 -62.43 79.95 26.84
N GLY A 57 -62.91 78.97 26.07
CA GLY A 57 -63.12 79.12 24.64
C GLY A 57 -63.22 77.78 23.91
N THR A 58 -63.50 77.89 22.61
CA THR A 58 -63.63 76.76 21.69
C THR A 58 -62.64 76.91 20.55
N VAL A 59 -61.87 75.87 20.25
CA VAL A 59 -60.94 75.85 19.12
C VAL A 59 -61.43 74.86 18.06
N PRO A 60 -61.95 75.34 16.90
CA PRO A 60 -62.34 74.47 15.81
C PRO A 60 -61.11 73.94 15.07
N VAL A 61 -61.14 72.67 14.68
CA VAL A 61 -60.05 71.97 13.99
C VAL A 61 -60.62 71.13 12.85
N THR A 62 -60.07 71.34 11.66
CA THR A 62 -60.32 70.49 10.49
C THR A 62 -59.02 69.82 10.07
N LEU A 63 -59.07 68.49 9.93
CA LEU A 63 -57.98 67.67 9.45
C LEU A 63 -58.41 67.00 8.14
N ASP A 64 -57.86 67.47 7.02
CA ASP A 64 -58.08 66.90 5.69
C ASP A 64 -56.92 66.02 5.23
N GLY A 65 -57.18 65.14 4.26
CA GLY A 65 -56.17 64.27 3.66
C GLY A 65 -55.56 63.29 4.66
N LEU A 66 -56.35 62.87 5.65
CA LEU A 66 -55.97 61.85 6.60
C LEU A 66 -55.86 60.49 5.90
N ASN A 67 -54.93 59.69 6.38
CA ASN A 67 -54.84 58.25 6.10
C ASN A 67 -54.94 57.52 7.44
N ALA A 68 -56.10 57.65 8.08
CA ALA A 68 -56.34 57.10 9.40
C ALA A 68 -56.91 55.68 9.25
N GLN A 69 -56.00 54.69 9.23
CA GLN A 69 -56.35 53.28 9.01
C GLN A 69 -57.30 52.75 10.09
N PRO A 70 -58.19 51.78 9.76
CA PRO A 70 -59.07 51.14 10.73
C PRO A 70 -58.32 50.65 11.97
N LYS A 71 -58.88 50.86 13.17
CA LYS A 71 -58.32 50.39 14.45
C LYS A 71 -56.89 50.83 14.74
N THR A 72 -56.49 52.01 14.29
CA THR A 72 -55.18 52.59 14.57
C THR A 72 -55.25 53.98 15.18
N PHE A 73 -54.18 54.38 15.88
CA PHE A 73 -53.98 55.78 16.23
C PHE A 73 -53.64 56.61 14.99
N PHE A 74 -54.15 57.84 14.95
CA PHE A 74 -53.85 58.80 13.91
C PHE A 74 -53.76 60.21 14.52
N ALA A 75 -53.18 61.13 13.75
CA ALA A 75 -53.00 62.53 14.16
C ALA A 75 -52.19 62.75 15.46
N GLU A 76 -51.37 61.79 15.91
CA GLU A 76 -50.58 61.87 17.16
C GLU A 76 -49.61 63.07 17.23
N SER A 77 -49.28 63.67 16.07
CA SER A 77 -48.39 64.83 15.94
C SER A 77 -49.11 66.12 15.55
N LYS A 78 -50.45 66.13 15.49
CA LYS A 78 -51.22 67.33 15.16
C LYS A 78 -51.40 68.18 16.41
N ALA A 79 -50.80 69.36 16.38
CA ALA A 79 -50.87 70.35 17.44
C ALA A 79 -52.09 71.25 17.23
N VAL A 80 -52.95 71.35 18.24
CA VAL A 80 -54.01 72.36 18.32
C VAL A 80 -53.46 73.55 19.08
N SER A 81 -53.40 74.72 18.44
CA SER A 81 -52.90 75.94 19.09
C SER A 81 -53.77 76.33 20.28
N LEU A 82 -53.14 76.71 21.39
CA LEU A 82 -53.81 77.20 22.60
C LEU A 82 -53.57 78.71 22.82
N VAL A 83 -53.06 79.43 21.81
CA VAL A 83 -52.85 80.87 21.87
C VAL A 83 -54.20 81.58 22.06
N GLY A 84 -54.29 82.43 23.08
CA GLY A 84 -55.51 83.12 23.51
C GLY A 84 -56.37 82.37 24.55
N ILE A 85 -55.99 81.16 24.95
CA ILE A 85 -56.65 80.34 25.98
C ILE A 85 -55.61 79.64 26.89
N GLU A 86 -54.52 80.32 27.21
CA GLU A 86 -53.33 79.75 27.89
C GLU A 86 -53.61 79.18 29.29
N ASP A 87 -54.66 79.65 29.95
CA ASP A 87 -55.06 79.22 31.29
C ASP A 87 -55.85 77.89 31.32
N ALA A 88 -56.16 77.31 30.15
CA ALA A 88 -56.91 76.06 30.05
C ALA A 88 -56.18 74.87 30.72
N LYS A 89 -56.92 74.14 31.55
CA LYS A 89 -56.44 72.95 32.29
C LYS A 89 -57.19 71.67 31.92
N HIS A 90 -58.41 71.78 31.41
CA HIS A 90 -59.20 70.65 30.97
C HIS A 90 -59.68 70.85 29.54
N PHE A 91 -59.60 69.79 28.73
CA PHE A 91 -59.92 69.83 27.31
C PHE A 91 -60.89 68.71 26.96
N VAL A 92 -61.97 69.05 26.29
CA VAL A 92 -62.95 68.08 25.77
C VAL A 92 -62.93 68.18 24.26
N VAL A 93 -62.64 67.05 23.61
CA VAL A 93 -62.69 66.95 22.14
C VAL A 93 -64.09 66.51 21.74
N VAL A 94 -64.79 67.36 21.01
CA VAL A 94 -66.12 67.09 20.48
C VAL A 94 -66.01 66.95 18.97
N VAL A 95 -66.30 65.75 18.46
CA VAL A 95 -66.24 65.45 17.03
C VAL A 95 -67.50 66.00 16.36
N ASP A 96 -67.32 66.83 15.33
CA ASP A 96 -68.41 67.45 14.59
C ASP A 96 -68.81 66.64 13.37
N SER A 97 -67.82 66.09 12.64
CA SER A 97 -68.07 65.20 11.51
C SER A 97 -66.84 64.36 11.16
N VAL A 98 -67.06 63.18 10.59
CA VAL A 98 -66.01 62.30 10.07
C VAL A 98 -66.35 61.93 8.64
N THR A 99 -65.40 62.06 7.71
CA THR A 99 -65.53 61.58 6.33
C THR A 99 -64.63 60.38 6.12
N PHE A 100 -65.19 59.27 5.66
CA PHE A 100 -64.47 58.05 5.35
C PHE A 100 -63.93 58.08 3.90
N SER A 101 -62.95 57.23 3.61
CA SER A 101 -62.35 57.13 2.26
C SER A 101 -63.29 56.58 1.18
N ASP A 102 -64.44 56.02 1.57
CA ASP A 102 -65.51 55.55 0.68
C ASP A 102 -66.61 56.61 0.45
N ASP A 103 -66.31 57.88 0.76
CA ASP A 103 -67.20 59.04 0.68
C ASP A 103 -68.45 58.99 1.59
N THR A 104 -68.56 58.00 2.48
CA THR A 104 -69.58 58.03 3.54
C THR A 104 -69.16 58.94 4.67
N SER A 105 -70.12 59.51 5.40
CA SER A 105 -69.86 60.41 6.53
C SER A 105 -70.57 59.97 7.80
N TYR A 106 -70.04 60.44 8.91
CA TYR A 106 -70.65 60.38 10.23
C TYR A 106 -70.90 61.81 10.73
N GLU A 107 -72.08 62.03 11.28
CA GLU A 107 -72.46 63.23 12.02
C GLU A 107 -73.02 62.79 13.39
N PRO A 108 -72.70 63.49 14.49
CA PRO A 108 -73.16 63.16 15.84
C PRO A 108 -74.68 63.08 15.94
N SER A 109 -75.17 62.16 16.78
CA SER A 109 -76.60 62.01 17.07
C SER A 109 -76.85 61.90 18.56
N GLU A 110 -77.76 62.74 19.09
CA GLU A 110 -78.14 62.68 20.51
C GLU A 110 -78.68 61.31 20.95
N ASN A 111 -79.20 60.50 20.01
CA ASN A 111 -79.75 59.18 20.29
C ASN A 111 -78.71 58.13 20.73
N HIS A 112 -77.42 58.38 20.50
CA HIS A 112 -76.33 57.45 20.83
C HIS A 112 -75.42 57.94 21.97
N THR A 113 -75.77 59.08 22.59
CA THR A 113 -75.02 59.65 23.70
C THR A 113 -75.43 59.01 25.03
N VAL A 114 -74.44 58.56 25.80
CA VAL A 114 -74.66 58.00 27.15
C VAL A 114 -73.74 58.67 28.17
N ASP A 115 -74.19 58.75 29.42
CA ASP A 115 -73.33 59.07 30.56
C ASP A 115 -72.55 57.81 30.98
N ALA A 116 -71.39 57.62 30.35
CA ALA A 116 -70.51 56.49 30.63
C ALA A 116 -69.68 56.73 31.90
N ASP A 117 -69.54 55.67 32.70
CA ASP A 117 -68.60 55.59 33.80
C ASP A 117 -67.17 55.52 33.25
N ASP A 118 -66.38 56.52 33.59
CA ASP A 118 -64.97 56.69 33.21
C ASP A 118 -64.01 56.32 34.36
N SER A 119 -64.51 55.86 35.50
CA SER A 119 -63.68 55.48 36.65
C SER A 119 -62.65 54.42 36.28
N GLU A 120 -61.39 54.64 36.66
CA GLU A 120 -60.36 53.62 36.54
C GLU A 120 -60.41 52.67 37.73
N ALA A 121 -60.01 51.41 37.54
CA ALA A 121 -59.82 50.52 38.67
C ALA A 121 -58.64 50.99 39.54
N SER A 122 -58.57 50.49 40.78
CA SER A 122 -57.42 50.74 41.65
C SER A 122 -56.12 50.27 40.98
N ILE A 123 -54.98 50.88 41.35
CA ILE A 123 -53.66 50.51 40.78
C ILE A 123 -53.41 49.00 40.91
N ASP A 124 -53.74 48.40 42.05
CA ASP A 124 -53.58 46.97 42.30
C ASP A 124 -54.45 46.11 41.36
N ASP A 125 -55.70 46.53 41.13
CA ASP A 125 -56.62 45.81 40.24
C ASP A 125 -56.22 45.93 38.78
N ALA A 126 -55.83 47.14 38.35
CA ALA A 126 -55.30 47.35 37.01
C ALA A 126 -54.02 46.52 36.79
N MET A 127 -53.10 46.50 37.77
CA MET A 127 -51.88 45.66 37.69
C MET A 127 -52.22 44.17 37.58
N LEU A 128 -53.20 43.69 38.34
CA LEU A 128 -53.63 42.30 38.31
C LEU A 128 -54.27 41.94 36.96
N LEU A 129 -55.18 42.78 36.45
CA LEU A 129 -55.78 42.59 35.13
C LEU A 129 -54.74 42.63 34.01
N ARG A 130 -53.71 43.50 34.12
CA ARG A 130 -52.63 43.65 33.13
C ARG A 130 -51.71 42.46 32.99
N GLN A 131 -51.71 41.52 33.94
CA GLN A 131 -51.03 40.23 33.77
C GLN A 131 -51.67 39.39 32.64
N PHE A 132 -52.93 39.64 32.31
CA PHE A 132 -53.70 38.90 31.30
C PHE A 132 -54.09 39.78 30.11
N VAL A 133 -54.38 41.06 30.37
CA VAL A 133 -54.80 42.04 29.37
C VAL A 133 -53.98 43.32 29.54
N PRO A 134 -52.89 43.50 28.77
CA PRO A 134 -51.96 44.63 28.96
C PRO A 134 -52.61 46.02 28.92
N GLU A 135 -53.69 46.17 28.14
CA GLU A 135 -54.45 47.41 27.98
C GLU A 135 -55.61 47.57 29.00
N ALA A 136 -55.62 46.76 30.07
CA ALA A 136 -56.69 46.82 31.06
C ALA A 136 -56.63 48.11 31.88
N VAL A 137 -57.79 48.72 32.07
CA VAL A 137 -57.99 49.97 32.82
C VAL A 137 -59.03 49.79 33.92
N CYS A 138 -60.05 48.95 33.70
CA CYS A 138 -61.08 48.66 34.68
C CYS A 138 -61.52 47.20 34.61
N PHE A 139 -62.30 46.73 35.60
CA PHE A 139 -63.08 45.51 35.40
C PHE A 139 -64.19 45.79 34.38
N SER A 140 -64.51 44.80 33.55
CA SER A 140 -65.62 44.92 32.62
C SER A 140 -66.95 44.92 33.37
N SER A 141 -67.88 45.76 32.95
CA SER A 141 -69.16 45.95 33.65
C SER A 141 -70.30 46.12 32.66
N GLU A 142 -71.52 45.79 33.09
CA GLU A 142 -72.73 45.99 32.31
C GLU A 142 -73.59 47.07 32.97
N HIS A 143 -74.06 48.01 32.16
CA HIS A 143 -74.89 49.14 32.56
C HIS A 143 -76.19 49.10 31.73
N GLY A 144 -77.26 49.75 32.20
CA GLY A 144 -78.59 49.58 31.62
C GLY A 144 -78.69 49.86 30.11
N ASN A 145 -77.88 50.78 29.58
CA ASN A 145 -77.89 51.21 28.17
C ASN A 145 -76.55 51.03 27.44
N TYR A 146 -75.50 50.50 28.08
CA TYR A 146 -74.19 50.22 27.48
C TYR A 146 -73.43 49.17 28.30
N TRP A 147 -72.37 48.58 27.76
CA TRP A 147 -71.43 47.79 28.55
C TRP A 147 -70.01 48.31 28.39
N ARG A 148 -69.21 48.18 29.44
CA ARG A 148 -67.83 48.66 29.49
C ARG A 148 -66.87 47.48 29.42
N CYS A 149 -65.94 47.54 28.48
CA CYS A 149 -64.89 46.54 28.33
C CYS A 149 -63.80 46.75 29.39
N VAL A 150 -63.02 45.69 29.66
CA VAL A 150 -61.83 45.73 30.54
C VAL A 150 -60.80 46.79 30.11
N CYS A 151 -60.78 47.19 28.83
CA CYS A 151 -59.93 48.28 28.34
C CYS A 151 -60.49 49.69 28.60
N GLY A 152 -61.63 49.80 29.30
CA GLY A 152 -62.27 51.07 29.66
C GLY A 152 -63.29 51.61 28.65
N ARG A 153 -63.37 51.07 27.41
CA ARG A 153 -64.31 51.56 26.38
C ARG A 153 -65.74 51.13 26.66
N ALA A 154 -66.67 52.08 26.63
CA ALA A 154 -68.11 51.83 26.59
C ALA A 154 -68.57 51.44 25.17
N ASN A 155 -69.47 50.49 25.08
CA ASN A 155 -70.00 49.91 23.85
C ASN A 155 -71.53 49.81 23.96
N PHE A 156 -72.22 49.80 22.81
CA PHE A 156 -73.65 49.52 22.77
C PHE A 156 -73.98 48.20 23.48
N VAL A 157 -75.13 48.16 24.18
CA VAL A 157 -75.55 47.01 24.99
C VAL A 157 -75.59 45.69 24.21
N ASP A 158 -75.93 45.76 22.93
CA ASP A 158 -76.05 44.67 21.97
C ASP A 158 -74.75 44.38 21.18
N ALA A 159 -73.69 45.17 21.36
CA ALA A 159 -72.41 44.91 20.71
C ALA A 159 -71.75 43.64 21.31
N GLU A 160 -71.48 42.65 20.45
CA GLU A 160 -70.83 41.39 20.85
C GLU A 160 -69.33 41.56 21.15
N ASN A 161 -68.69 42.61 20.61
CA ASN A 161 -67.27 42.88 20.74
C ASN A 161 -67.03 44.33 21.14
N CYS A 162 -65.96 44.58 21.90
CA CYS A 162 -65.51 45.92 22.20
C CYS A 162 -65.03 46.61 20.92
N VAL A 163 -65.60 47.77 20.59
CA VAL A 163 -65.25 48.53 19.37
C VAL A 163 -63.79 48.99 19.37
N ARG A 164 -63.21 49.25 20.55
CA ARG A 164 -61.81 49.66 20.70
C ARG A 164 -60.82 48.50 20.58
N CYS A 165 -60.99 47.46 21.40
CA CYS A 165 -59.97 46.40 21.55
C CYS A 165 -60.37 45.05 20.95
N GLY A 166 -61.54 44.94 20.33
CA GLY A 166 -62.04 43.72 19.64
C GLY A 166 -62.46 42.55 20.53
N ARG A 167 -62.19 42.59 21.85
CA ARG A 167 -62.50 41.48 22.77
C ARG A 167 -64.01 41.24 22.86
N ALA A 168 -64.40 39.96 22.89
CA ALA A 168 -65.80 39.56 23.00
C ALA A 168 -66.39 39.95 24.36
N LYS A 169 -67.61 40.50 24.36
CA LYS A 169 -68.39 40.88 25.55
C LYS A 169 -68.52 39.71 26.52
N SER A 170 -68.88 38.53 26.00
CA SER A 170 -69.03 37.30 26.79
C SER A 170 -67.74 36.91 27.50
N ASP A 171 -66.60 36.96 26.81
CA ASP A 171 -65.30 36.61 27.37
C ASP A 171 -64.86 37.58 28.46
N VAL A 172 -64.96 38.89 28.19
CA VAL A 172 -64.48 39.88 29.17
C VAL A 172 -65.37 39.92 30.41
N LEU A 173 -66.70 39.84 30.24
CA LEU A 173 -67.61 39.77 31.38
C LEU A 173 -67.47 38.47 32.18
N ALA A 174 -67.14 37.35 31.54
CA ALA A 174 -66.92 36.09 32.24
C ALA A 174 -65.59 36.05 33.01
N LYS A 175 -64.52 36.63 32.46
CA LYS A 175 -63.15 36.48 33.00
C LYS A 175 -62.65 37.70 33.78
N PHE A 176 -63.16 38.88 33.46
CA PHE A 176 -62.62 40.17 33.92
C PHE A 176 -63.68 41.11 34.50
N SER A 177 -64.82 40.58 34.98
CA SER A 177 -65.86 41.37 35.63
C SER A 177 -65.63 41.63 37.13
N SER A 178 -64.79 40.81 37.77
CA SER A 178 -64.45 40.95 39.19
C SER A 178 -63.15 40.24 39.52
N ARG A 179 -62.64 40.47 40.74
CA ARG A 179 -61.49 39.73 41.29
C ARG A 179 -61.74 38.23 41.35
N ASP A 180 -62.96 37.79 41.64
CA ASP A 180 -63.26 36.37 41.80
C ASP A 180 -63.31 35.65 40.45
N ALA A 181 -63.90 36.28 39.43
CA ALA A 181 -63.88 35.79 38.04
C ALA A 181 -62.45 35.66 37.51
N LEU A 182 -61.60 36.64 37.82
CA LEU A 182 -60.19 36.62 37.43
C LEU A 182 -59.41 35.51 38.16
N ARG A 183 -59.63 35.33 39.47
CA ARG A 183 -59.00 34.25 40.25
C ARG A 183 -59.32 32.87 39.69
N GLU A 184 -60.57 32.61 39.33
CA GLU A 184 -60.96 31.33 38.75
C GLU A 184 -60.23 31.05 37.42
N THR A 185 -60.05 32.10 36.61
CA THR A 185 -59.29 32.03 35.36
C THR A 185 -57.81 31.71 35.60
N ILE A 186 -57.22 32.30 36.64
CA ILE A 186 -55.82 32.06 37.03
C ILE A 186 -55.60 30.59 37.42
N VAL A 187 -56.46 30.03 38.27
CA VAL A 187 -56.33 28.65 38.76
C VAL A 187 -56.40 27.66 37.60
N LYS A 188 -57.38 27.80 36.71
CA LYS A 188 -57.53 26.92 35.54
C LYS A 188 -56.29 26.93 34.63
N ALA A 189 -55.72 28.12 34.36
CA ALA A 189 -54.52 28.25 33.54
C ALA A 189 -53.28 27.60 34.19
N GLN A 190 -53.16 27.67 35.51
CA GLN A 190 -52.05 27.04 36.25
C GLN A 190 -52.14 25.51 36.22
N GLU A 191 -53.33 24.95 36.42
CA GLU A 191 -53.56 23.49 36.37
C GLU A 191 -53.26 22.90 34.98
N GLU A 192 -53.66 23.58 33.91
CA GLU A 192 -53.38 23.14 32.54
C GLU A 192 -51.89 23.16 32.20
N ALA A 193 -51.17 24.21 32.62
CA ALA A 193 -49.73 24.33 32.40
C ALA A 193 -48.94 23.26 33.15
N GLU A 194 -49.34 22.92 34.38
CA GLU A 194 -48.71 21.86 35.16
C GLU A 194 -48.90 20.48 34.50
N LYS A 195 -50.11 20.19 34.00
CA LYS A 195 -50.39 18.94 33.28
C LYS A 195 -49.52 18.78 32.03
N GLN A 196 -49.38 19.84 31.23
CA GLN A 196 -48.55 19.81 30.02
C GLN A 196 -47.08 19.55 30.33
N ARG A 197 -46.55 20.13 31.41
CA ARG A 197 -45.16 19.89 31.85
C ARG A 197 -44.91 18.43 32.23
N LEU A 198 -45.84 17.81 32.94
CA LEU A 198 -45.71 16.40 33.34
C LEU A 198 -45.70 15.46 32.11
N GLU A 199 -46.59 15.68 31.15
CA GLU A 199 -46.64 14.89 29.91
C GLU A 199 -45.35 15.03 29.07
N GLU A 200 -44.78 16.23 29.00
CA GLU A 200 -43.52 16.46 28.28
C GLU A 200 -42.31 15.77 28.96
N GLU A 201 -42.23 15.83 30.29
CA GLU A 201 -41.20 15.12 31.05
C GLU A 201 -41.26 13.60 30.84
N GLU A 202 -42.46 13.01 30.81
CA GLU A 202 -42.65 11.60 30.51
C GLU A 202 -42.21 11.25 29.08
N ARG A 203 -42.58 12.07 28.08
CA ARG A 203 -42.18 11.87 26.67
C ARG A 203 -40.66 11.87 26.53
N LEU A 204 -39.98 12.83 27.15
CA LEU A 204 -38.51 12.94 27.11
C LEU A 204 -37.82 11.75 27.78
N LYS A 205 -38.38 11.23 28.88
CA LYS A 205 -37.87 10.00 29.53
C LYS A 205 -38.02 8.79 28.59
N ALA A 206 -39.18 8.62 27.96
CA ALA A 206 -39.43 7.53 27.02
C ALA A 206 -38.49 7.57 25.80
N GLU A 207 -38.25 8.75 25.21
CA GLU A 207 -37.31 8.90 24.10
C GLU A 207 -35.86 8.56 24.48
N LYS A 208 -35.41 8.98 25.67
CA LYS A 208 -34.08 8.65 26.18
C LYS A 208 -33.90 7.15 26.35
N GLU A 209 -34.87 6.45 26.94
CA GLU A 209 -34.81 5.00 27.11
C GLU A 209 -34.86 4.25 25.76
N LEU A 210 -35.66 4.70 24.80
CA LEU A 210 -35.69 4.14 23.45
C LEU A 210 -34.35 4.32 22.71
N LYS A 211 -33.73 5.51 22.80
CA LYS A 211 -32.40 5.78 22.22
C LYS A 211 -31.33 4.88 22.85
N LYS A 212 -31.33 4.73 24.19
CA LYS A 212 -30.43 3.80 24.88
C LYS A 212 -30.63 2.35 24.43
N ALA A 213 -31.88 1.90 24.28
CA ALA A 213 -32.18 0.54 23.82
C ALA A 213 -31.72 0.30 22.37
N LYS A 214 -31.96 1.25 21.46
CA LYS A 214 -31.49 1.19 20.07
C LYS A 214 -29.96 1.14 19.99
N LEU A 215 -29.27 1.98 20.77
CA LEU A 215 -27.80 2.00 20.83
C LEU A 215 -27.23 0.69 21.39
N LYS A 216 -27.80 0.14 22.46
CA LYS A 216 -27.41 -1.17 22.99
C LYS A 216 -27.57 -2.28 21.94
N LYS A 217 -28.69 -2.26 21.19
CA LYS A 217 -28.94 -3.23 20.12
C LYS A 217 -27.95 -3.08 18.96
N SER A 218 -27.62 -1.85 18.54
CA SER A 218 -26.65 -1.62 17.46
C SER A 218 -25.24 -2.02 17.86
N LEU A 219 -24.82 -1.73 19.09
CA LEU A 219 -23.52 -2.15 19.64
C LEU A 219 -23.41 -3.68 19.70
N LEU A 220 -24.47 -4.38 20.10
CA LEU A 220 -24.49 -5.84 20.12
C LEU A 220 -24.32 -6.44 18.71
N ILE A 221 -25.02 -5.90 17.72
CA ILE A 221 -24.91 -6.35 16.32
C ILE A 221 -23.49 -6.08 15.79
N ALA A 222 -22.93 -4.89 16.04
CA ALA A 222 -21.58 -4.56 15.63
C ALA A 222 -20.54 -5.52 16.25
N LEU A 223 -20.69 -5.86 17.53
CA LEU A 223 -19.83 -6.83 18.20
C LEU A 223 -19.92 -8.23 17.57
N ILE A 224 -21.12 -8.71 17.25
CA ILE A 224 -21.33 -10.01 16.60
C ILE A 224 -20.66 -10.04 15.21
N VAL A 225 -20.81 -8.99 14.42
CA VAL A 225 -20.18 -8.88 13.09
C VAL A 225 -18.65 -8.87 13.21
N LEU A 226 -18.11 -8.15 14.19
CA LEU A 226 -16.67 -8.09 14.43
C LEU A 226 -16.11 -9.47 14.85
N ILE A 227 -16.82 -10.17 15.73
CA ILE A 227 -16.46 -11.55 16.12
C ILE A 227 -16.53 -12.50 14.91
N ALA A 228 -17.58 -12.42 14.10
CA ALA A 228 -17.71 -13.25 12.90
C ALA A 228 -16.57 -13.00 11.90
N ALA A 229 -16.22 -11.72 11.66
CA ALA A 229 -15.09 -11.35 10.81
C ALA A 229 -13.76 -11.88 11.35
N ALA A 230 -13.54 -11.79 12.67
CA ALA A 230 -12.35 -12.35 13.32
C ALA A 230 -12.29 -13.87 13.16
N ILE A 231 -13.41 -14.59 13.30
CA ILE A 231 -13.47 -16.05 13.09
C ILE A 231 -13.11 -16.42 11.65
N VAL A 232 -13.64 -15.69 10.66
CA VAL A 232 -13.33 -15.93 9.24
C VAL A 232 -11.85 -15.66 8.94
N ALA A 233 -11.29 -14.57 9.47
CA ALA A 233 -9.87 -14.26 9.32
C ALA A 233 -8.97 -15.33 9.95
N CYS A 234 -9.31 -15.77 11.17
CA CYS A 234 -8.60 -16.87 11.83
C CYS A 234 -8.69 -18.16 11.03
N ALA A 235 -9.88 -18.55 10.55
CA ALA A 235 -10.06 -19.75 9.73
C ALA A 235 -9.25 -19.65 8.42
N GLY A 236 -9.28 -18.51 7.75
CA GLY A 236 -8.49 -18.25 6.54
C GLY A 236 -6.99 -18.40 6.78
N PHE A 237 -6.46 -17.89 7.90
CA PHE A 237 -5.06 -18.05 8.28
C PHE A 237 -4.67 -19.53 8.48
N PHE A 238 -5.50 -20.32 9.16
CA PHE A 238 -5.25 -21.75 9.34
C PHE A 238 -5.32 -22.53 8.03
N ILE A 239 -6.29 -22.21 7.16
CA ILE A 239 -6.42 -22.83 5.83
C ILE A 239 -5.20 -22.50 4.97
N TYR A 240 -4.77 -21.24 4.94
CA TYR A 240 -3.58 -20.81 4.20
C TYR A 240 -2.32 -21.58 4.64
N ARG A 241 -2.07 -21.67 5.95
CA ARG A 241 -0.95 -22.47 6.48
C ARG A 241 -1.08 -23.95 6.13
N ALA A 242 -2.28 -24.52 6.20
CA ALA A 242 -2.49 -25.93 5.85
C ALA A 242 -2.22 -26.21 4.36
N VAL A 243 -2.61 -25.30 3.46
CA VAL A 243 -2.34 -25.41 2.02
C VAL A 243 -0.84 -25.34 1.74
N LEU A 244 -0.14 -24.35 2.30
CA LEU A 244 1.32 -24.24 2.13
C LEU A 244 2.06 -25.46 2.68
N ASN A 245 1.70 -25.92 3.88
CA ASN A 245 2.28 -27.12 4.46
C ASN A 245 2.02 -28.37 3.60
N SER A 246 0.80 -28.52 3.06
CA SER A 246 0.50 -29.64 2.16
C SER A 246 1.27 -29.57 0.85
N SER A 247 1.48 -28.37 0.29
CA SER A 247 2.34 -28.16 -0.87
C SER A 247 3.80 -28.51 -0.55
N ALA A 248 4.29 -28.09 0.61
CA ALA A 248 5.64 -28.41 1.09
C ALA A 248 5.85 -29.91 1.31
N ASP A 249 4.88 -30.60 1.93
CA ASP A 249 4.92 -32.06 2.12
C ASP A 249 5.00 -32.81 0.78
N LYS A 250 4.27 -32.35 -0.24
CA LYS A 250 4.34 -32.92 -1.60
C LYS A 250 5.70 -32.66 -2.25
N ALA A 251 6.21 -31.44 -2.14
CA ALA A 251 7.53 -31.07 -2.67
C ALA A 251 8.65 -31.89 -2.02
N LEU A 252 8.59 -32.05 -0.69
CA LEU A 252 9.51 -32.90 0.07
C LEU A 252 9.44 -34.35 -0.41
N GLN A 253 8.24 -34.92 -0.61
CA GLN A 253 8.07 -36.28 -1.13
C GLN A 253 8.62 -36.46 -2.55
N SER A 254 8.61 -35.40 -3.38
CA SER A 254 9.18 -35.43 -4.72
C SER A 254 10.68 -35.09 -4.78
N GLY A 255 11.32 -34.79 -3.64
CA GLY A 255 12.72 -34.35 -3.59
C GLY A 255 12.97 -32.90 -4.02
N ASP A 256 11.91 -32.10 -4.18
CA ASP A 256 12.00 -30.66 -4.48
C ASP A 256 12.20 -29.88 -3.17
N TYR A 257 13.41 -29.97 -2.63
CA TYR A 257 13.76 -29.43 -1.32
C TYR A 257 13.66 -27.91 -1.27
N LEU A 258 13.96 -27.21 -2.37
CA LEU A 258 13.87 -25.74 -2.44
C LEU A 258 12.42 -25.27 -2.30
N LYS A 259 11.49 -25.85 -3.07
CA LYS A 259 10.07 -25.52 -2.94
C LYS A 259 9.47 -25.94 -1.61
N ALA A 260 9.97 -27.02 -1.01
CA ALA A 260 9.58 -27.41 0.35
C ALA A 260 10.05 -26.38 1.39
N TYR A 261 11.30 -25.92 1.28
CA TYR A 261 11.89 -24.88 2.12
C TYR A 261 11.08 -23.57 2.06
N GLU A 262 10.82 -23.02 0.87
CA GLU A 262 10.09 -21.76 0.71
C GLU A 262 8.71 -21.77 1.39
N ASN A 263 8.01 -22.91 1.32
CA ASN A 263 6.68 -23.07 1.91
C ASN A 263 6.74 -23.32 3.43
N TYR A 264 7.72 -24.08 3.91
CA TYR A 264 7.93 -24.29 5.35
C TYR A 264 8.44 -23.03 6.06
N GLU A 265 9.25 -22.21 5.41
CA GLU A 265 9.74 -20.95 5.96
C GLU A 265 8.57 -19.98 6.20
N LYS A 266 7.70 -19.79 5.21
CA LYS A 266 6.49 -18.94 5.31
C LYS A 266 5.54 -19.38 6.43
N THR A 267 5.57 -20.64 6.82
CA THR A 267 4.70 -21.20 7.84
C THR A 267 5.39 -21.46 9.17
N GLY A 268 6.71 -21.28 9.29
CA GLY A 268 7.50 -21.64 10.47
C GLY A 268 7.34 -23.12 10.85
N ASN A 269 7.29 -24.02 9.87
CA ASN A 269 7.10 -25.45 10.11
C ASN A 269 8.35 -26.08 10.74
N VAL A 270 8.15 -27.05 11.63
CA VAL A 270 9.25 -27.78 12.30
C VAL A 270 10.13 -28.59 11.35
N LYS A 271 9.61 -28.98 10.18
CA LYS A 271 10.36 -29.68 9.13
C LYS A 271 11.28 -28.75 8.32
N LEU A 272 11.29 -27.44 8.60
CA LEU A 272 12.19 -26.51 7.93
C LEU A 272 13.66 -26.91 8.08
N ALA A 273 14.06 -27.38 9.28
CA ALA A 273 15.43 -27.81 9.52
C ALA A 273 15.83 -29.01 8.64
N GLU A 274 14.93 -30.01 8.52
CA GLU A 274 15.12 -31.19 7.67
C GLU A 274 15.38 -30.80 6.22
N VAL A 275 14.58 -29.91 5.63
CA VAL A 275 14.77 -29.50 4.24
C VAL A 275 15.98 -28.57 4.05
N THR A 276 16.34 -27.79 5.07
CA THR A 276 17.49 -26.88 5.01
C THR A 276 18.80 -27.65 4.81
N GLU A 277 18.92 -28.84 5.42
CA GLU A 277 20.06 -29.73 5.22
C GLU A 277 20.20 -30.26 3.79
N HIS A 278 19.20 -30.06 2.93
CA HIS A 278 19.20 -30.46 1.53
C HIS A 278 19.29 -29.28 0.54
N ILE A 279 19.32 -28.03 1.02
CA ILE A 279 19.44 -26.85 0.16
C ILE A 279 20.88 -26.70 -0.30
N GLN A 280 21.09 -26.77 -1.60
CA GLN A 280 22.39 -26.55 -2.23
C GLN A 280 22.63 -25.06 -2.46
N GLY A 281 23.86 -24.63 -2.25
CA GLY A 281 24.28 -23.26 -2.51
C GLY A 281 24.35 -22.90 -4.00
N ASN A 282 24.39 -23.90 -4.88
CA ASN A 282 24.37 -23.71 -6.32
C ASN A 282 23.81 -24.96 -7.00
N THR A 283 23.40 -24.85 -8.26
CA THR A 283 22.98 -25.98 -9.08
C THR A 283 24.15 -26.97 -9.24
N PRO A 284 23.94 -28.30 -9.09
CA PRO A 284 25.02 -29.29 -9.19
C PRO A 284 25.81 -29.20 -10.50
N ALA A 285 25.12 -28.87 -11.60
CA ALA A 285 25.71 -28.69 -12.93
C ALA A 285 26.71 -27.53 -12.99
N ASN A 286 26.42 -26.42 -12.31
CA ASN A 286 27.28 -25.25 -12.28
C ASN A 286 28.57 -25.48 -11.50
N LEU A 287 28.60 -26.44 -10.57
CA LEU A 287 29.77 -26.73 -9.74
C LEU A 287 30.73 -27.76 -10.37
N MET A 288 30.37 -28.34 -11.52
CA MET A 288 31.20 -29.32 -12.22
C MET A 288 32.49 -28.69 -12.75
N PHE A 289 33.61 -29.43 -12.64
CA PHE A 289 34.93 -29.05 -13.15
C PHE A 289 35.43 -27.67 -12.69
N GLN A 290 35.38 -27.40 -11.38
CA GLN A 290 35.87 -26.14 -10.78
C GLN A 290 35.16 -24.88 -11.31
N SER A 291 33.98 -25.05 -11.90
CA SER A 291 33.15 -23.94 -12.35
C SER A 291 32.41 -23.28 -11.17
N GLY A 292 31.26 -22.64 -11.42
CA GLY A 292 30.46 -21.97 -10.40
C GLY A 292 30.52 -20.46 -10.58
N LEU A 293 30.32 -20.02 -11.82
CA LEU A 293 30.36 -18.63 -12.27
C LEU A 293 29.09 -17.87 -11.91
N ILE A 294 27.99 -18.56 -11.60
CA ILE A 294 26.70 -17.96 -11.27
C ILE A 294 25.95 -18.79 -10.22
N ALA A 295 25.27 -18.11 -9.31
CA ALA A 295 24.37 -18.65 -8.30
C ALA A 295 23.29 -17.60 -7.97
N SER A 296 22.23 -17.97 -7.25
CA SER A 296 21.24 -16.99 -6.79
C SER A 296 20.59 -17.36 -5.47
N ASP A 297 19.99 -16.36 -4.83
CA ASP A 297 18.98 -16.54 -3.78
C ASP A 297 17.63 -15.98 -4.28
N GLU A 298 16.65 -15.80 -3.39
CA GLU A 298 15.33 -15.27 -3.75
C GLU A 298 15.36 -13.85 -4.36
N GLU A 299 16.32 -13.02 -3.96
CA GLU A 299 16.34 -11.58 -4.26
C GLU A 299 17.43 -11.18 -5.29
N ASN A 300 18.53 -11.92 -5.35
CA ASN A 300 19.75 -11.51 -6.04
C ASN A 300 20.36 -12.66 -6.84
N VAL A 301 21.02 -12.30 -7.94
CA VAL A 301 21.94 -13.17 -8.67
C VAL A 301 23.37 -12.78 -8.28
N TYR A 302 24.22 -13.78 -8.12
CA TYR A 302 25.63 -13.65 -7.82
C TYR A 302 26.40 -14.24 -8.97
N TYR A 303 27.32 -13.48 -9.55
CA TYR A 303 28.13 -13.98 -10.65
C TYR A 303 29.55 -13.45 -10.58
N LEU A 304 30.47 -14.22 -11.16
CA LEU A 304 31.83 -13.78 -11.40
C LEU A 304 31.90 -13.01 -12.70
N ALA A 305 32.65 -11.92 -12.69
CA ALA A 305 33.01 -11.18 -13.88
C ALA A 305 34.54 -11.06 -13.93
N LEU A 306 35.14 -11.21 -15.10
CA LEU A 306 36.59 -11.13 -15.28
C LEU A 306 37.00 -9.76 -15.82
N ASP A 307 37.93 -9.08 -15.15
CA ASP A 307 38.68 -8.00 -15.78
C ASP A 307 39.81 -8.59 -16.61
N ASN A 308 39.68 -8.51 -17.94
CA ASN A 308 40.66 -9.04 -18.88
C ASN A 308 42.04 -8.35 -18.82
N THR A 309 42.17 -7.23 -18.10
CA THR A 309 43.43 -6.49 -17.96
C THR A 309 44.24 -7.00 -16.77
N SER A 310 43.60 -7.07 -15.60
CA SER A 310 44.22 -7.56 -14.37
C SER A 310 44.15 -9.08 -14.22
N TYR A 311 43.31 -9.74 -15.01
CA TYR A 311 42.92 -11.15 -14.87
C TYR A 311 42.29 -11.48 -13.52
N ASN A 312 41.74 -10.47 -12.83
CA ASN A 312 41.05 -10.64 -11.56
C ASN A 312 39.56 -10.91 -11.77
N PHE A 313 39.02 -11.79 -10.95
CA PHE A 313 37.60 -12.09 -10.91
C PHE A 313 36.91 -11.26 -9.83
N HIS A 314 35.84 -10.58 -10.24
CA HIS A 314 34.99 -9.77 -9.39
C HIS A 314 33.70 -10.54 -9.08
N LEU A 315 33.41 -10.75 -7.80
CA LEU A 315 32.12 -11.26 -7.36
C LEU A 315 31.11 -10.13 -7.34
N ILE A 316 30.16 -10.17 -8.27
CA ILE A 316 29.09 -9.18 -8.42
C ILE A 316 27.80 -9.73 -7.82
N LYS A 317 27.12 -8.90 -7.03
CA LYS A 317 25.74 -9.06 -6.61
C LYS A 317 24.84 -8.18 -7.49
N GLU A 318 23.86 -8.78 -8.15
CA GLU A 318 22.83 -8.06 -8.92
C GLU A 318 21.45 -8.34 -8.32
N ASN A 319 20.70 -7.29 -7.99
CA ASN A 319 19.31 -7.46 -7.58
C ASN A 319 18.44 -7.90 -8.77
N LYS A 320 17.64 -8.97 -8.58
CA LYS A 320 16.83 -9.56 -9.64
C LYS A 320 15.81 -8.57 -10.25
N ILE A 321 15.29 -7.64 -9.44
CA ILE A 321 14.23 -6.69 -9.81
C ILE A 321 14.81 -5.33 -10.21
N SER A 322 15.55 -4.66 -9.31
CA SER A 322 16.05 -3.30 -9.55
C SER A 322 17.20 -3.26 -10.53
N LYS A 323 17.86 -4.40 -10.79
CA LYS A 323 19.08 -4.52 -11.60
C LYS A 323 20.27 -3.72 -11.05
N GLU A 324 20.19 -3.28 -9.80
CA GLU A 324 21.30 -2.67 -9.09
C GLU A 324 22.42 -3.70 -8.91
N LYS A 325 23.66 -3.29 -9.23
CA LYS A 325 24.87 -4.12 -9.17
C LYS A 325 25.80 -3.61 -8.08
N THR A 326 26.43 -4.51 -7.34
CA THR A 326 27.45 -4.20 -6.32
C THR A 326 28.56 -5.22 -6.38
N THR A 327 29.81 -4.77 -6.48
CA THR A 327 30.99 -5.64 -6.32
C THR A 327 31.20 -5.95 -4.85
N LEU A 328 31.21 -7.23 -4.48
CA LEU A 328 31.42 -7.67 -3.10
C LEU A 328 32.91 -7.91 -2.79
N THR A 329 33.67 -8.45 -3.74
CA THR A 329 35.11 -8.70 -3.60
C THR A 329 35.76 -8.98 -4.96
N ASP A 330 37.06 -8.74 -5.05
CA ASP A 330 37.90 -9.00 -6.24
C ASP A 330 38.77 -10.27 -6.08
N ALA A 331 38.55 -11.03 -5.00
CA ALA A 331 39.35 -12.19 -4.64
C ALA A 331 38.71 -13.53 -5.04
N ALA A 332 37.51 -13.53 -5.63
CA ALA A 332 36.73 -14.76 -5.84
C ALA A 332 37.05 -15.44 -7.16
N GLY A 333 37.70 -16.61 -7.14
CA GLY A 333 38.17 -17.36 -8.32
C GLY A 333 37.22 -18.44 -8.86
N GLY A 334 36.13 -18.79 -8.17
CA GLY A 334 35.22 -19.85 -8.64
C GLY A 334 34.35 -20.49 -7.57
N SER A 335 33.57 -21.50 -7.99
CA SER A 335 32.75 -22.37 -7.14
C SER A 335 31.80 -21.62 -6.20
N LEU A 336 31.10 -20.61 -6.74
CA LEU A 336 30.12 -19.84 -5.97
C LEU A 336 29.05 -20.75 -5.37
N ASN A 337 28.86 -20.65 -4.06
CA ASN A 337 27.80 -21.31 -3.32
C ASN A 337 27.09 -20.27 -2.45
N VAL A 338 25.80 -20.08 -2.67
CA VAL A 338 24.98 -19.07 -2.00
C VAL A 338 24.04 -19.72 -1.00
N THR A 339 24.25 -19.44 0.27
CA THR A 339 23.34 -19.82 1.37
C THR A 339 22.52 -18.61 1.81
N LYS A 340 21.65 -18.82 2.80
CA LYS A 340 20.84 -17.76 3.42
C LYS A 340 21.70 -16.58 3.90
N ASP A 341 22.77 -16.87 4.63
CA ASP A 341 23.57 -15.84 5.33
C ASP A 341 24.91 -15.54 4.66
N TRP A 342 25.43 -16.46 3.84
CA TRP A 342 26.81 -16.41 3.34
C TRP A 342 26.93 -16.80 1.87
N ILE A 343 27.95 -16.27 1.22
CA ILE A 343 28.42 -16.69 -0.11
C ILE A 343 29.79 -17.32 0.08
N TYR A 344 29.95 -18.57 -0.34
CA TYR A 344 31.20 -19.33 -0.28
C TYR A 344 31.82 -19.39 -1.67
N PHE A 345 33.14 -19.29 -1.73
CA PHE A 345 33.89 -19.30 -2.98
C PHE A 345 35.33 -19.74 -2.75
N VAL A 346 36.00 -20.15 -3.82
CA VAL A 346 37.44 -20.41 -3.85
C VAL A 346 38.16 -19.11 -4.14
N ASP A 347 39.15 -18.77 -3.32
CA ASP A 347 39.97 -17.58 -3.44
C ASP A 347 40.98 -17.71 -4.59
N VAL A 348 41.09 -16.67 -5.43
CA VAL A 348 41.91 -16.72 -6.64
C VAL A 348 43.41 -16.79 -6.35
N GLU A 349 43.87 -16.20 -5.24
CA GLU A 349 45.31 -16.09 -4.94
C GLU A 349 45.93 -17.38 -4.40
N ASN A 350 45.23 -18.07 -3.49
CA ASN A 350 45.76 -19.22 -2.76
C ASN A 350 44.91 -20.50 -2.93
N GLY A 351 43.76 -20.43 -3.61
CA GLY A 351 42.86 -21.57 -3.81
C GLY A 351 42.07 -21.99 -2.55
N TYR A 352 42.12 -21.20 -1.48
CA TYR A 352 41.45 -21.50 -0.21
C TYR A 352 39.97 -21.19 -0.29
N VAL A 353 39.17 -21.81 0.57
CA VAL A 353 37.74 -21.51 0.64
C VAL A 353 37.51 -20.34 1.60
N LYS A 354 36.89 -19.28 1.10
CA LYS A 354 36.44 -18.13 1.89
C LYS A 354 34.91 -18.05 1.85
N ARG A 355 34.36 -17.32 2.81
CA ARG A 355 32.97 -16.87 2.75
C ARG A 355 32.87 -15.37 2.98
N ILE A 356 31.89 -14.76 2.33
CA ILE A 356 31.56 -13.34 2.45
C ILE A 356 30.10 -13.14 2.80
N SER A 357 29.81 -12.18 3.68
CA SER A 357 28.45 -11.81 4.04
C SER A 357 27.72 -11.22 2.83
N LYS A 358 26.39 -11.34 2.80
CA LYS A 358 25.55 -10.92 1.67
C LYS A 358 25.59 -9.42 1.36
N ASP A 359 26.09 -8.62 2.31
CA ASP A 359 26.31 -7.18 2.22
C ASP A 359 27.79 -6.81 1.91
N GLY A 360 28.67 -7.81 1.81
CA GLY A 360 30.10 -7.61 1.51
C GLY A 360 30.96 -7.12 2.68
N GLN A 361 30.38 -6.90 3.87
CA GLN A 361 31.11 -6.26 4.97
C GLN A 361 32.08 -7.20 5.71
N THR A 362 31.81 -8.50 5.70
CA THR A 362 32.60 -9.50 6.42
C THR A 362 33.05 -10.58 5.48
N ILE A 363 34.37 -10.79 5.40
CA ILE A 363 35.00 -11.88 4.66
C ILE A 363 35.89 -12.68 5.61
N GLU A 364 35.76 -14.00 5.60
CA GLU A 364 36.53 -14.87 6.49
C GLU A 364 36.93 -16.20 5.84
N PRO A 365 38.07 -16.78 6.24
CA PRO A 365 38.50 -18.10 5.77
C PRO A 365 37.64 -19.21 6.38
N VAL A 366 37.30 -20.19 5.55
CA VAL A 366 36.58 -21.41 5.90
C VAL A 366 37.51 -22.61 5.90
N LEU A 367 38.34 -22.72 4.85
CA LEU A 367 39.33 -23.78 4.67
C LEU A 367 40.66 -23.15 4.28
N ASP A 368 41.76 -23.61 4.84
CA ASP A 368 43.13 -23.13 4.63
C ASP A 368 43.97 -24.04 3.73
N THR A 369 43.31 -24.81 2.87
CA THR A 369 43.93 -25.66 1.84
C THR A 369 43.15 -25.55 0.53
N GLY A 370 43.81 -25.88 -0.58
CA GLY A 370 43.25 -25.81 -1.92
C GLY A 370 42.06 -26.74 -2.12
N ALA A 371 40.98 -26.22 -2.71
CA ALA A 371 39.79 -27.01 -3.05
C ALA A 371 39.51 -26.98 -4.56
N SER A 372 39.49 -28.17 -5.19
CA SER A 372 39.19 -28.36 -6.63
C SER A 372 37.72 -28.73 -6.90
N PHE A 373 36.90 -28.74 -5.86
CA PHE A 373 35.45 -28.83 -5.93
C PHE A 373 34.92 -28.25 -4.62
N LEU A 374 33.81 -27.53 -4.68
CA LEU A 374 33.16 -26.97 -3.51
C LEU A 374 31.65 -26.96 -3.72
N SER A 375 30.93 -27.66 -2.83
CA SER A 375 29.47 -27.65 -2.76
C SER A 375 29.04 -27.49 -1.32
N VAL A 376 28.19 -26.49 -1.06
CA VAL A 376 27.60 -26.25 0.26
C VAL A 376 26.17 -26.76 0.25
N LEU A 377 25.86 -27.67 1.16
CA LEU A 377 24.56 -28.31 1.35
C LEU A 377 24.13 -28.10 2.81
N GLY A 378 23.20 -27.16 3.02
CA GLY A 378 22.83 -26.71 4.38
C GLY A 378 24.05 -26.25 5.18
N ASN A 379 24.31 -26.91 6.32
CA ASN A 379 25.47 -26.65 7.18
C ASN A 379 26.71 -27.50 6.86
N THR A 380 26.67 -28.30 5.78
CA THR A 380 27.77 -29.18 5.38
C THR A 380 28.41 -28.70 4.10
N MET A 381 29.74 -28.63 4.08
CA MET A 381 30.53 -28.32 2.89
C MET A 381 31.20 -29.60 2.37
N TYR A 382 30.99 -29.96 1.12
CA TYR A 382 31.70 -31.03 0.42
C TYR A 382 32.76 -30.41 -0.46
N TYR A 383 33.98 -30.95 -0.41
CA TYR A 383 35.08 -30.42 -1.19
C TYR A 383 36.10 -31.49 -1.54
N ILE A 384 36.74 -31.34 -2.70
CA ILE A 384 37.85 -32.19 -3.12
C ILE A 384 39.15 -31.44 -2.86
N LYS A 385 40.05 -32.06 -2.10
CA LYS A 385 41.41 -31.56 -1.88
C LYS A 385 42.43 -32.57 -2.40
N VAL A 386 43.63 -32.08 -2.68
CA VAL A 386 44.76 -32.95 -3.04
C VAL A 386 45.42 -33.46 -1.75
N ASP A 387 45.41 -34.77 -1.57
CA ASP A 387 46.18 -35.48 -0.57
C ASP A 387 47.41 -36.13 -1.20
N TYR A 388 48.38 -36.46 -0.37
CA TYR A 388 49.69 -36.96 -0.78
C TYR A 388 49.93 -38.35 -0.20
N ASP A 389 50.58 -39.22 -0.97
CA ASP A 389 51.15 -40.46 -0.46
C ASP A 389 52.34 -40.13 0.47
N ASN A 390 52.02 -39.82 1.72
CA ASN A 390 52.95 -39.23 2.68
C ASN A 390 53.09 -40.10 3.94
N PRO A 391 53.65 -41.32 3.82
CA PRO A 391 53.84 -42.22 4.96
C PRO A 391 54.79 -41.64 6.04
N ASP A 392 55.72 -40.78 5.61
CA ASP A 392 56.71 -40.13 6.46
C ASP A 392 56.21 -38.86 7.15
N LYS A 393 54.96 -38.45 6.88
CA LYS A 393 54.31 -37.26 7.46
C LYS A 393 55.14 -35.98 7.28
N LEU A 394 55.71 -35.82 6.10
CA LEU A 394 56.40 -34.60 5.68
C LEU A 394 55.44 -33.40 5.73
N PRO A 395 55.96 -32.17 5.96
CA PRO A 395 55.17 -30.95 5.82
C PRO A 395 54.50 -30.85 4.43
N GLU A 396 53.32 -30.25 4.37
CA GLU A 396 52.50 -30.17 3.14
C GLU A 396 53.25 -29.48 1.99
N GLU A 397 53.97 -28.40 2.27
CA GLU A 397 54.79 -27.67 1.28
C GLU A 397 55.88 -28.56 0.63
N GLN A 398 56.47 -29.47 1.41
CA GLN A 398 57.42 -30.45 0.87
C GLN A 398 56.71 -31.49 0.01
N CYS A 399 55.53 -31.94 0.44
CA CYS A 399 54.71 -32.87 -0.35
C CYS A 399 54.30 -32.26 -1.69
N GLN A 400 53.89 -31.00 -1.70
CA GLN A 400 53.57 -30.21 -2.90
C GLN A 400 54.77 -30.16 -3.86
N THR A 401 55.96 -29.86 -3.34
CA THR A 401 57.19 -29.81 -4.14
C THR A 401 57.54 -31.16 -4.75
N LEU A 402 57.48 -32.24 -3.97
CA LEU A 402 57.76 -33.60 -4.45
C LEU A 402 56.71 -34.06 -5.48
N ALA A 403 55.43 -33.72 -5.26
CA ALA A 403 54.36 -34.01 -6.19
C ALA A 403 54.54 -33.27 -7.52
N ALA A 404 54.89 -31.98 -7.48
CA ALA A 404 55.19 -31.18 -8.67
C ALA A 404 56.38 -31.72 -9.49
N GLN A 405 57.31 -32.41 -8.83
CA GLN A 405 58.46 -33.08 -9.46
C GLN A 405 58.14 -34.51 -9.94
N GLY A 406 56.90 -34.99 -9.75
CA GLY A 406 56.48 -36.36 -10.08
C GLY A 406 57.09 -37.42 -9.16
N GLN A 407 57.63 -37.02 -8.00
CA GLN A 407 58.29 -37.90 -7.03
C GLN A 407 57.34 -38.39 -5.92
N MET A 408 56.11 -37.88 -5.89
CA MET A 408 55.11 -38.23 -4.91
C MET A 408 53.76 -38.40 -5.60
N LYS A 409 53.09 -39.52 -5.32
CA LYS A 409 51.75 -39.78 -5.81
C LYS A 409 50.75 -38.87 -5.07
N THR A 410 49.81 -38.32 -5.81
CA THR A 410 48.71 -37.51 -5.27
C THR A 410 47.38 -38.25 -5.41
N PHE A 411 46.45 -37.91 -4.54
CA PHE A 411 45.08 -38.40 -4.56
C PHE A 411 44.13 -37.23 -4.42
N ARG A 412 43.03 -37.23 -5.18
CA ARG A 412 41.98 -36.21 -5.08
C ARG A 412 40.84 -36.73 -4.24
N HIS A 413 40.95 -36.54 -2.94
CA HIS A 413 40.00 -37.11 -1.99
C HIS A 413 38.84 -36.16 -1.72
N LEU A 414 37.64 -36.74 -1.63
CA LEU A 414 36.43 -36.03 -1.24
C LEU A 414 36.30 -36.00 0.28
N TYR A 415 36.14 -34.79 0.81
CA TYR A 415 35.87 -34.51 2.21
C TYR A 415 34.49 -33.91 2.38
N LYS A 416 33.94 -34.06 3.58
CA LYS A 416 32.85 -33.21 4.07
C LYS A 416 33.28 -32.48 5.34
N MET A 417 32.86 -31.24 5.50
CA MET A 417 33.11 -30.40 6.65
C MET A 417 31.80 -29.93 7.25
N ASP A 418 31.69 -29.99 8.57
CA ASP A 418 30.66 -29.29 9.34
C ASP A 418 31.08 -27.82 9.50
N LEU A 419 30.27 -26.88 9.00
CA LEU A 419 30.64 -25.46 8.88
C LEU A 419 30.70 -24.73 10.24
N ASP A 420 29.97 -25.21 11.25
CA ASP A 420 29.99 -24.61 12.60
C ASP A 420 31.26 -25.01 13.37
N SER A 421 31.58 -26.30 13.37
CA SER A 421 32.76 -26.83 14.07
C SER A 421 34.05 -26.74 13.26
N LYS A 422 33.94 -26.44 11.96
CA LYS A 422 35.04 -26.45 10.96
C LYS A 422 35.80 -27.78 10.92
N LYS A 423 35.15 -28.89 11.27
CA LYS A 423 35.77 -30.22 11.28
C LYS A 423 35.50 -30.96 9.97
N SER A 424 36.57 -31.38 9.32
CA SER A 424 36.52 -32.20 8.11
C SER A 424 36.59 -33.69 8.40
N LYS A 425 35.93 -34.47 7.55
CA LYS A 425 35.95 -35.93 7.53
C LYS A 425 36.12 -36.42 6.09
N LEU A 426 37.05 -37.34 5.89
CA LEU A 426 37.24 -38.05 4.63
C LEU A 426 36.02 -38.92 4.32
N ILE A 427 35.55 -38.86 3.07
CA ILE A 427 34.34 -39.57 2.61
C ILE A 427 34.69 -40.77 1.75
N SER A 428 35.73 -40.68 0.92
CA SER A 428 36.19 -41.78 0.09
C SER A 428 37.72 -41.79 0.03
N GLU A 429 38.32 -42.98 0.16
CA GLU A 429 39.75 -43.23 -0.08
C GLU A 429 40.06 -43.37 -1.59
N GLU A 430 39.04 -43.30 -2.46
CA GLU A 430 39.23 -43.30 -3.90
C GLU A 430 39.61 -41.90 -4.39
N SER A 431 40.56 -41.83 -5.32
CA SER A 431 40.85 -40.56 -6.01
C SER A 431 39.71 -40.22 -6.97
N ILE A 432 39.19 -38.99 -6.85
CA ILE A 432 37.97 -38.53 -7.51
C ILE A 432 38.27 -37.44 -8.55
N SER A 433 37.91 -37.79 -9.78
CA SER A 433 37.69 -37.06 -11.02
C SER A 433 37.00 -35.70 -11.00
N ALA A 434 35.75 -35.82 -10.62
CA ALA A 434 34.73 -34.81 -10.62
C ALA A 434 33.59 -35.44 -9.83
N CYS A 435 32.82 -34.62 -9.14
CA CYS A 435 31.62 -35.10 -8.48
C CYS A 435 30.50 -34.08 -8.57
N SER A 436 29.29 -34.60 -8.47
CA SER A 436 28.07 -33.81 -8.39
C SER A 436 27.21 -34.40 -7.28
N ILE A 437 26.58 -33.54 -6.49
CA ILE A 437 25.66 -33.95 -5.43
C ILE A 437 24.25 -33.79 -5.97
N TYR A 438 23.50 -34.87 -6.05
CA TYR A 438 22.11 -34.83 -6.52
C TYR A 438 21.22 -35.63 -5.58
N GLY A 439 20.25 -34.95 -4.97
CA GLY A 439 19.44 -35.52 -3.89
C GLY A 439 20.30 -35.92 -2.69
N ASP A 440 20.19 -37.18 -2.30
CA ASP A 440 20.90 -37.81 -1.17
C ASP A 440 22.14 -38.61 -1.61
N ARG A 441 22.61 -38.42 -2.84
CA ARG A 441 23.74 -39.17 -3.40
C ARG A 441 24.80 -38.27 -4.01
N ILE A 442 26.04 -38.72 -3.90
CA ILE A 442 27.21 -38.17 -4.60
C ILE A 442 27.45 -39.04 -5.81
N TYR A 443 27.41 -38.45 -7.00
CA TYR A 443 27.81 -39.08 -8.25
C TYR A 443 29.23 -38.62 -8.57
N TYR A 444 30.12 -39.54 -8.93
CA TYR A 444 31.54 -39.21 -9.05
C TYR A 444 32.26 -40.06 -10.08
N LEU A 445 33.26 -39.45 -10.72
CA LEU A 445 34.20 -40.13 -11.61
C LEU A 445 35.46 -40.51 -10.82
N THR A 446 36.01 -41.70 -11.08
CA THR A 446 37.29 -42.13 -10.50
C THR A 446 38.48 -41.66 -11.31
N ASP A 447 39.56 -41.30 -10.64
CA ASP A 447 40.81 -40.76 -11.20
C ASP A 447 41.91 -41.83 -11.39
N ASN A 448 41.52 -43.08 -11.64
CA ASN A 448 42.45 -44.23 -11.63
C ASN A 448 43.14 -44.41 -13.00
N GLU A 449 44.14 -43.59 -13.30
CA GLU A 449 44.87 -43.61 -14.59
C GLU A 449 45.51 -44.98 -14.93
N ASP A 450 45.84 -45.78 -13.91
CA ASP A 450 46.51 -47.09 -14.05
C ASP A 450 45.54 -48.28 -14.30
N GLU A 451 44.23 -48.08 -14.19
CA GLU A 451 43.23 -49.17 -14.26
C GLU A 451 42.23 -49.02 -15.41
N TRP A 452 41.74 -50.15 -15.93
CA TRP A 452 40.76 -50.24 -17.03
C TRP A 452 39.41 -49.55 -16.73
N GLN A 453 39.20 -49.09 -15.49
CA GLN A 453 37.98 -48.48 -14.96
C GLN A 453 38.13 -46.97 -14.70
N ALA A 454 39.21 -46.35 -15.20
CA ALA A 454 39.42 -44.91 -15.18
C ALA A 454 38.18 -44.18 -15.73
N TYR A 455 37.73 -43.12 -15.04
CA TYR A 455 36.59 -42.30 -15.45
C TYR A 455 35.24 -43.02 -15.56
N ASN A 456 35.06 -44.18 -14.91
CA ASN A 456 33.73 -44.75 -14.72
C ASN A 456 32.89 -43.88 -13.77
N LEU A 457 31.57 -43.86 -13.97
CA LEU A 457 30.65 -43.11 -13.12
C LEU A 457 30.12 -44.01 -12.00
N TYR A 458 30.44 -43.64 -10.77
CA TYR A 458 29.95 -44.27 -9.57
C TYR A 458 29.02 -43.33 -8.83
N SER A 459 28.37 -43.88 -7.80
CA SER A 459 27.57 -43.12 -6.87
C SER A 459 27.66 -43.70 -5.47
N MET A 460 27.53 -42.87 -4.45
CA MET A 460 27.53 -43.25 -3.04
C MET A 460 26.57 -42.34 -2.26
N ASP A 461 26.19 -42.75 -1.05
CA ASP A 461 25.46 -41.86 -0.14
C ASP A 461 26.34 -40.67 0.32
N LEU A 462 25.73 -39.65 0.92
CA LEU A 462 26.43 -38.47 1.45
C LEU A 462 27.49 -38.75 2.53
N ASN A 463 27.59 -40.00 2.99
CA ASN A 463 28.55 -40.46 4.00
C ASN A 463 29.65 -41.38 3.43
N GLY A 464 29.67 -41.61 2.12
CA GLY A 464 30.65 -42.45 1.44
C GLY A 464 30.34 -43.95 1.50
N LYS A 465 29.09 -44.32 1.82
CA LYS A 465 28.63 -45.72 1.85
C LYS A 465 27.72 -46.00 0.66
N ASP A 466 27.25 -47.24 0.57
CA ASP A 466 26.34 -47.69 -0.50
C ASP A 466 26.84 -47.33 -1.92
N LYS A 467 28.11 -47.67 -2.17
CA LYS A 467 28.74 -47.46 -3.48
C LYS A 467 28.06 -48.31 -4.54
N GLN A 468 27.69 -47.68 -5.65
CA GLN A 468 27.04 -48.32 -6.81
C GLN A 468 27.71 -47.87 -8.11
N VAL A 469 27.85 -48.80 -9.05
CA VAL A 469 28.25 -48.50 -10.44
C VAL A 469 27.05 -47.91 -11.16
N VAL A 470 27.20 -46.72 -11.74
CA VAL A 470 26.13 -46.04 -12.51
C VAL A 470 26.34 -46.27 -14.01
N ILE A 471 27.56 -46.00 -14.47
CA ILE A 471 28.04 -46.25 -15.84
C ILE A 471 29.39 -46.96 -15.73
N ASP A 472 29.50 -48.10 -16.40
CA ASP A 472 30.66 -49.01 -16.39
C ASP A 472 31.57 -48.82 -17.61
N VAL A 473 31.47 -47.66 -18.27
CA VAL A 473 32.35 -47.22 -19.35
C VAL A 473 32.93 -45.84 -19.04
N PRO A 474 34.09 -45.48 -19.60
CA PRO A 474 34.70 -44.17 -19.38
C PRO A 474 33.80 -43.01 -19.82
N VAL A 475 33.65 -42.04 -18.93
CA VAL A 475 32.82 -40.84 -19.05
C VAL A 475 33.69 -39.59 -18.95
N ALA A 476 33.63 -38.70 -19.95
CA ALA A 476 34.38 -37.44 -19.93
C ALA A 476 33.72 -36.40 -19.02
N SER A 477 32.39 -36.33 -19.05
CA SER A 477 31.59 -35.35 -18.31
C SER A 477 30.19 -35.91 -18.08
N PHE A 478 29.54 -35.51 -17.00
CA PHE A 478 28.17 -35.93 -16.71
C PHE A 478 27.37 -34.82 -16.03
N LEU A 479 26.05 -34.95 -16.13
CA LEU A 479 25.05 -34.04 -15.62
C LEU A 479 23.82 -34.85 -15.24
N ILE A 480 23.21 -34.53 -14.10
CA ILE A 480 21.90 -35.07 -13.74
C ILE A 480 20.89 -33.93 -13.80
N ASN A 481 19.81 -34.13 -14.56
CA ASN A 481 18.70 -33.19 -14.64
C ASN A 481 17.38 -33.96 -14.49
N GLY A 482 16.72 -33.78 -13.35
CA GLY A 482 15.55 -34.57 -12.98
C GLY A 482 15.86 -36.07 -12.94
N ASP A 483 15.08 -36.86 -13.66
CA ASP A 483 15.25 -38.32 -13.72
C ASP A 483 16.29 -38.76 -14.77
N ASP A 484 16.94 -37.82 -15.47
CA ASP A 484 17.84 -38.13 -16.57
C ASP A 484 19.30 -37.84 -16.21
N LEU A 485 20.15 -38.84 -16.44
CA LEU A 485 21.60 -38.70 -16.47
C LEU A 485 22.04 -38.47 -17.91
N TYR A 486 22.68 -37.34 -18.16
CA TYR A 486 23.39 -37.05 -19.39
C TYR A 486 24.88 -37.26 -19.15
N TYR A 487 25.54 -38.01 -20.02
CA TYR A 487 26.98 -38.22 -19.91
C TYR A 487 27.63 -38.25 -21.29
N VAL A 488 28.85 -37.73 -21.36
CA VAL A 488 29.67 -37.78 -22.57
C VAL A 488 30.48 -39.06 -22.50
N ARG A 489 30.17 -40.01 -23.40
CA ARG A 489 30.97 -41.22 -23.57
C ARG A 489 32.38 -40.81 -24.05
N MET A 490 33.40 -41.63 -23.81
CA MET A 490 34.73 -41.37 -24.38
C MET A 490 35.10 -42.32 -25.52
N TYR A 491 34.52 -43.52 -25.56
CA TYR A 491 34.89 -44.57 -26.52
C TYR A 491 33.66 -45.21 -27.18
N ASN A 492 33.76 -45.39 -28.49
CA ASN A 492 32.75 -46.10 -29.30
C ASN A 492 32.75 -47.62 -29.03
N ASP A 493 33.88 -48.18 -28.61
CA ASP A 493 34.08 -49.61 -28.37
C ASP A 493 34.71 -49.81 -27.00
N ALA A 494 33.94 -50.37 -26.06
CA ALA A 494 34.39 -50.65 -24.70
C ALA A 494 35.61 -51.61 -24.65
N SER A 495 35.85 -52.39 -25.71
CA SER A 495 37.01 -53.29 -25.79
C SER A 495 38.33 -52.58 -26.13
N LYS A 496 38.29 -51.33 -26.61
CA LYS A 496 39.47 -50.51 -26.95
C LYS A 496 40.08 -49.77 -25.74
N GLY A 497 39.67 -50.10 -24.52
CA GLY A 497 40.00 -49.40 -23.27
C GLY A 497 41.40 -48.79 -23.16
N ASN A 498 41.45 -47.56 -22.63
CA ASN A 498 42.60 -46.72 -22.22
C ASN A 498 43.78 -46.53 -23.20
N LYS A 499 43.88 -47.25 -24.32
CA LYS A 499 44.91 -47.03 -25.35
C LYS A 499 44.39 -46.11 -26.43
N ILE A 500 44.59 -44.81 -26.23
CA ILE A 500 44.39 -43.81 -27.28
C ILE A 500 45.47 -44.01 -28.33
N SER A 501 45.13 -44.65 -29.46
CA SER A 501 46.01 -44.76 -30.62
C SER A 501 45.98 -43.52 -31.50
N SER A 502 44.85 -42.80 -31.53
CA SER A 502 44.65 -41.55 -32.26
C SER A 502 43.38 -40.82 -31.78
N GLY A 503 43.23 -39.53 -32.10
CA GLY A 503 42.02 -38.76 -31.81
C GLY A 503 40.74 -39.30 -32.48
N ALA A 504 40.87 -40.12 -33.53
CA ALA A 504 39.76 -40.76 -34.22
C ALA A 504 39.09 -41.91 -33.41
N ASP A 505 39.77 -42.41 -32.37
CA ASP A 505 39.23 -43.45 -31.48
C ASP A 505 38.29 -42.89 -30.39
N LEU A 506 38.25 -41.56 -30.22
CA LEU A 506 37.43 -40.88 -29.21
C LEU A 506 35.99 -40.66 -29.72
N ASP A 507 35.02 -40.98 -28.87
CA ASP A 507 33.59 -40.81 -29.12
C ASP A 507 32.96 -39.93 -28.05
N TYR A 508 33.03 -38.61 -28.24
CA TYR A 508 32.45 -37.60 -27.33
C TYR A 508 30.96 -37.38 -27.56
N THR A 509 30.20 -38.46 -27.76
CA THR A 509 28.75 -38.41 -27.96
C THR A 509 28.03 -38.24 -26.62
N ILE A 510 26.98 -37.41 -26.59
CA ILE A 510 26.10 -37.27 -25.43
C ILE A 510 25.17 -38.48 -25.38
N VAL A 511 25.12 -39.14 -24.22
CA VAL A 511 24.21 -40.24 -23.94
C VAL A 511 23.29 -39.83 -22.81
N ARG A 512 21.98 -39.94 -23.04
CA ARG A 512 20.96 -39.82 -22.01
C ARG A 512 20.61 -41.22 -21.50
N LYS A 513 20.62 -41.39 -20.18
CA LYS A 513 20.11 -42.56 -19.46
C LYS A 513 19.07 -42.11 -18.45
N ASN A 514 17.85 -42.62 -18.55
CA ASN A 514 16.84 -42.37 -17.53
C ASN A 514 17.15 -43.23 -16.30
N LEU A 515 17.24 -42.59 -15.13
CA LEU A 515 17.61 -43.23 -13.87
C LEU A 515 16.46 -44.06 -13.26
N LYS A 516 15.21 -43.86 -13.69
CA LYS A 516 14.05 -44.60 -13.18
C LYS A 516 13.76 -45.87 -13.97
N ASP A 517 13.68 -45.78 -15.30
CA ASP A 517 13.32 -46.91 -16.16
C ASP A 517 14.50 -47.53 -16.91
N GLY A 518 15.68 -46.89 -16.89
CA GLY A 518 16.89 -47.36 -17.54
C GLY A 518 16.95 -47.12 -19.05
N GLY A 519 16.00 -46.39 -19.64
CA GLY A 519 15.97 -46.06 -21.06
C GLY A 519 17.22 -45.27 -21.49
N VAL A 520 17.76 -45.57 -22.67
CA VAL A 520 19.00 -44.97 -23.19
C VAL A 520 18.78 -44.39 -24.58
N SER A 521 19.30 -43.19 -24.83
CA SER A 521 19.33 -42.56 -26.16
C SER A 521 20.62 -41.78 -26.38
N GLU A 522 21.10 -41.72 -27.62
CA GLU A 522 22.26 -40.91 -28.01
C GLU A 522 21.81 -39.60 -28.65
N LEU A 523 22.55 -38.53 -28.37
CA LEU A 523 22.23 -37.15 -28.72
C LEU A 523 23.48 -36.45 -29.26
N GLY A 524 23.30 -35.52 -30.19
CA GLY A 524 24.39 -34.64 -30.64
C GLY A 524 25.57 -35.36 -31.31
N GLN A 525 25.37 -36.51 -31.95
CA GLN A 525 26.41 -37.36 -32.56
C GLN A 525 27.33 -36.64 -33.58
N GLN A 526 26.88 -35.50 -34.11
CA GLN A 526 27.63 -34.64 -35.02
C GLN A 526 28.64 -33.73 -34.31
N TYR A 527 28.64 -33.69 -32.97
CA TYR A 527 29.52 -32.84 -32.17
C TYR A 527 30.43 -33.66 -31.27
N MET A 528 31.68 -33.23 -31.14
CA MET A 528 32.54 -33.62 -30.03
C MET A 528 32.27 -32.69 -28.85
N VAL A 529 31.70 -33.25 -27.77
CA VAL A 529 31.23 -32.48 -26.62
C VAL A 529 32.23 -32.54 -25.47
N THR A 530 32.55 -31.40 -24.86
CA THR A 530 33.53 -31.32 -23.77
C THR A 530 32.94 -30.88 -22.44
N TYR A 531 31.87 -30.09 -22.46
CA TYR A 531 31.23 -29.56 -21.25
C TYR A 531 29.72 -29.47 -21.45
N MET A 532 28.93 -29.77 -20.41
CA MET A 532 27.47 -29.77 -20.45
C MET A 532 26.88 -29.08 -19.22
N ASN A 533 25.71 -28.46 -19.40
CA ASN A 533 24.88 -27.91 -18.35
C ASN A 533 23.41 -27.92 -18.80
N ALA A 534 22.44 -27.68 -17.92
CA ALA A 534 21.03 -27.63 -18.29
C ALA A 534 20.23 -26.65 -17.44
N ASN A 535 19.12 -26.18 -17.99
CA ASN A 535 18.01 -25.63 -17.22
C ASN A 535 16.78 -26.57 -17.32
N SER A 536 15.59 -26.07 -17.00
CA SER A 536 14.36 -26.87 -17.06
C SER A 536 13.99 -27.32 -18.49
N ASP A 537 14.42 -26.57 -19.51
CA ASP A 537 13.86 -26.67 -20.86
C ASP A 537 14.89 -27.13 -21.90
N LYS A 538 16.19 -26.91 -21.63
CA LYS A 538 17.26 -27.14 -22.59
C LYS A 538 18.49 -27.79 -21.96
N LEU A 539 19.15 -28.63 -22.76
CA LEU A 539 20.52 -29.07 -22.54
C LEU A 539 21.47 -28.15 -23.30
N PHE A 540 22.46 -27.59 -22.61
CA PHE A 540 23.50 -26.77 -23.20
C PHE A 540 24.81 -27.54 -23.22
N PHE A 541 25.61 -27.33 -24.25
CA PHE A 541 26.92 -27.96 -24.33
C PHE A 541 27.91 -27.19 -25.19
N ILE A 542 29.19 -27.28 -24.82
CA ILE A 542 30.28 -26.87 -25.69
C ILE A 542 30.53 -28.01 -26.67
N GLY A 543 30.34 -27.72 -27.96
CA GLY A 543 30.49 -28.69 -29.04
C GLY A 543 31.48 -28.22 -30.09
N LEU A 544 32.22 -29.16 -30.65
CA LEU A 544 33.02 -28.98 -31.86
C LEU A 544 32.41 -29.84 -32.97
N ASN A 545 32.13 -29.29 -34.15
CA ASN A 545 31.61 -30.10 -35.25
C ASN A 545 32.63 -31.19 -35.62
N ARG A 546 32.18 -32.45 -35.63
CA ARG A 546 33.02 -33.62 -35.83
C ARG A 546 33.58 -33.68 -37.25
N GLU A 547 32.80 -33.32 -38.26
CA GLU A 547 33.24 -33.30 -39.66
C GLU A 547 34.32 -32.24 -39.85
N ASP A 548 34.10 -31.04 -39.34
CA ASP A 548 35.07 -29.94 -39.41
C ASP A 548 36.38 -30.30 -38.68
N TYR A 549 36.29 -30.95 -37.51
CA TYR A 549 37.45 -31.42 -36.78
C TYR A 549 38.24 -32.48 -37.57
N LEU A 550 37.56 -33.49 -38.13
CA LEU A 550 38.22 -34.52 -38.92
C LEU A 550 38.89 -33.95 -40.18
N ASN A 551 38.23 -33.01 -40.87
CA ASN A 551 38.79 -32.31 -42.02
C ASN A 551 40.01 -31.46 -41.66
N SER A 552 40.05 -30.92 -40.43
CA SER A 552 41.21 -30.18 -39.91
C SER A 552 42.41 -31.10 -39.65
N LEU A 553 42.16 -32.36 -39.24
CA LEU A 553 43.22 -33.36 -39.04
C LEU A 553 43.79 -33.89 -40.36
N SER A 554 42.98 -33.99 -41.42
CA SER A 554 43.42 -34.43 -42.75
C SER A 554 44.14 -33.34 -43.54
N GLY A 555 44.13 -32.09 -43.07
CA GLY A 555 44.68 -30.92 -43.77
C GLY A 555 43.83 -30.47 -44.96
N GLU A 556 42.57 -30.90 -45.04
CA GLU A 556 41.64 -30.59 -46.15
C GLU A 556 40.87 -29.27 -45.95
N SER A 557 41.00 -28.62 -44.79
CA SER A 557 40.40 -27.31 -44.47
C SER A 557 41.42 -26.35 -43.84
N GLU A 558 41.47 -25.10 -44.32
CA GLU A 558 42.22 -24.01 -43.68
C GLU A 558 41.46 -23.40 -42.48
N ALA A 559 40.15 -23.64 -42.35
CA ALA A 559 39.35 -23.15 -41.23
C ALA A 559 39.51 -24.09 -40.03
N GLN A 560 40.06 -23.56 -38.94
CA GLN A 560 40.18 -24.27 -37.67
C GLN A 560 38.79 -24.44 -37.05
N ALA A 561 38.40 -25.69 -36.78
CA ALA A 561 37.18 -25.97 -36.04
C ALA A 561 37.31 -25.36 -34.63
N ALA A 562 36.36 -24.51 -34.23
CA ALA A 562 36.36 -23.84 -32.93
C ALA A 562 35.18 -24.32 -32.07
N PRO A 563 35.39 -24.57 -30.76
CA PRO A 563 34.32 -24.95 -29.86
C PRO A 563 33.31 -23.81 -29.72
N ALA A 564 32.03 -24.15 -29.85
CA ALA A 564 30.90 -23.22 -29.78
C ALA A 564 29.88 -23.70 -28.75
N LEU A 565 29.03 -22.79 -28.27
CA LEU A 565 27.93 -23.13 -27.37
C LEU A 565 26.69 -23.52 -28.18
N TYR A 566 26.17 -24.71 -27.92
CA TYR A 566 24.92 -25.22 -28.48
C TYR A 566 23.88 -25.40 -27.38
N ALA A 567 22.61 -25.35 -27.77
CA ALA A 567 21.49 -25.74 -26.92
C ALA A 567 20.56 -26.68 -27.67
N MET A 568 20.15 -27.75 -26.99
CA MET A 568 19.15 -28.71 -27.43
C MET A 568 17.87 -28.50 -26.62
N ASP A 569 16.75 -28.29 -27.32
CA ASP A 569 15.44 -28.21 -26.68
C ASP A 569 14.97 -29.61 -26.24
N PHE A 570 14.57 -29.77 -24.97
CA PHE A 570 14.13 -31.07 -24.48
C PHE A 570 12.80 -31.54 -25.09
N ALA A 571 11.93 -30.62 -25.51
CA ALA A 571 10.62 -30.95 -26.04
C ALA A 571 10.69 -31.34 -27.53
N THR A 572 11.50 -30.64 -28.33
CA THR A 572 11.61 -30.91 -29.77
C THR A 572 12.81 -31.76 -30.15
N GLY A 573 13.88 -31.75 -29.35
CA GLY A 573 15.18 -32.34 -29.69
C GLY A 573 16.01 -31.49 -30.65
N ASP A 574 15.54 -30.29 -31.02
CA ASP A 574 16.25 -29.42 -31.95
C ASP A 574 17.51 -28.84 -31.31
N ILE A 575 18.63 -28.93 -32.03
CA ILE A 575 19.91 -28.36 -31.61
C ILE A 575 20.16 -27.07 -32.37
N LYS A 576 20.44 -25.99 -31.64
CA LYS A 576 20.79 -24.67 -32.20
C LYS A 576 22.13 -24.21 -31.63
N GLN A 577 22.98 -23.65 -32.49
CA GLN A 577 24.16 -22.91 -32.04
C GLN A 577 23.72 -21.56 -31.45
N LEU A 578 24.12 -21.30 -30.20
CA LEU A 578 23.79 -20.05 -29.50
C LEU A 578 24.88 -19.00 -29.64
N VAL A 579 26.15 -19.42 -29.46
CA VAL A 579 27.30 -18.51 -29.44
C VAL A 579 28.43 -19.14 -30.24
N SER A 580 28.99 -18.38 -31.16
CA SER A 580 30.23 -18.70 -31.89
C SER A 580 31.44 -18.06 -31.22
N GLY A 581 32.63 -18.59 -31.54
CA GLY A 581 33.89 -18.10 -30.98
C GLY A 581 34.28 -18.95 -29.79
N GLU A 582 35.54 -19.35 -29.75
CA GLU A 582 36.15 -20.34 -28.85
C GLU A 582 35.62 -20.28 -27.40
N VAL A 583 34.52 -20.99 -27.16
CA VAL A 583 33.85 -21.06 -25.85
C VAL A 583 34.61 -22.07 -25.01
N GLN A 584 35.07 -21.67 -23.84
CA GLN A 584 35.84 -22.56 -22.96
C GLN A 584 35.05 -23.05 -21.76
N ILE A 585 34.18 -22.20 -21.19
CA ILE A 585 33.35 -22.56 -20.03
C ILE A 585 32.06 -21.75 -20.03
N PHE A 586 30.99 -22.34 -19.48
CA PHE A 586 29.74 -21.63 -19.25
C PHE A 586 28.97 -22.22 -18.07
N ASN A 587 28.11 -21.42 -17.45
CA ASN A 587 27.13 -21.87 -16.47
C ASN A 587 25.75 -21.31 -16.78
N VAL A 588 24.72 -22.01 -16.31
CA VAL A 588 23.33 -21.69 -16.59
C VAL A 588 22.60 -21.44 -15.28
N LEU A 589 21.82 -20.38 -15.24
CA LEU A 589 20.87 -20.11 -14.17
C LEU A 589 19.58 -19.58 -14.80
N ASP A 590 18.51 -20.37 -14.72
CA ASP A 590 17.23 -20.09 -15.35
C ASP A 590 17.40 -19.78 -16.86
N ASP A 591 17.18 -18.53 -17.25
CA ASP A 591 17.30 -18.02 -18.62
C ASP A 591 18.67 -17.36 -18.90
N ASP A 592 19.50 -17.18 -17.88
CA ASP A 592 20.81 -16.57 -18.01
C ASP A 592 21.92 -17.61 -18.21
N VAL A 593 22.75 -17.37 -19.21
CA VAL A 593 23.96 -18.15 -19.50
C VAL A 593 25.16 -17.24 -19.34
N ILE A 594 26.00 -17.51 -18.34
CA ILE A 594 27.29 -16.85 -18.16
C ILE A 594 28.34 -17.67 -18.89
N ILE A 595 29.05 -17.05 -19.83
CA ILE A 595 29.94 -17.72 -20.77
C ILE A 595 31.28 -17.00 -20.76
N TYR A 596 32.38 -17.75 -20.79
CA TYR A 596 33.68 -17.21 -21.13
C TYR A 596 34.06 -17.59 -22.57
N ILE A 597 34.33 -16.57 -23.38
CA ILE A 597 34.75 -16.69 -24.77
C ILE A 597 36.17 -16.16 -24.86
N ALA A 598 37.11 -16.97 -25.36
CA ALA A 598 38.55 -16.63 -25.32
C ALA A 598 38.87 -15.25 -25.93
N THR A 599 38.15 -14.85 -26.97
CA THR A 599 38.35 -13.56 -27.66
C THR A 599 37.55 -12.38 -27.09
N GLN A 600 36.57 -12.62 -26.20
CA GLN A 600 35.62 -11.59 -25.73
C GLN A 600 35.54 -11.49 -24.20
N GLY A 601 36.16 -12.41 -23.46
CA GLY A 601 36.08 -12.46 -22.01
C GLY A 601 34.76 -13.03 -21.51
N MET A 602 34.34 -12.61 -20.31
CA MET A 602 33.09 -13.06 -19.69
C MET A 602 31.88 -12.27 -20.18
N CYS A 603 30.88 -13.00 -20.66
CA CYS A 603 29.64 -12.47 -21.22
C CYS A 603 28.43 -13.16 -20.59
N ARG A 604 27.29 -12.48 -20.62
CA ARG A 604 25.97 -13.01 -20.32
C ARG A 604 25.17 -13.04 -21.61
N VAL A 605 24.49 -14.15 -21.84
CA VAL A 605 23.60 -14.38 -22.98
C VAL A 605 22.33 -15.04 -22.46
N LYS A 606 21.20 -14.81 -23.12
CA LYS A 606 19.94 -15.50 -22.83
C LYS A 606 19.94 -16.93 -23.35
N ALA A 607 19.11 -17.79 -22.76
CA ALA A 607 19.00 -19.20 -23.15
C ALA A 607 18.52 -19.41 -24.61
N ASP A 608 18.01 -18.38 -25.28
CA ASP A 608 17.65 -18.38 -26.70
C ASP A 608 18.76 -17.86 -27.64
N GLY A 609 19.88 -17.40 -27.08
CA GLY A 609 21.03 -16.82 -27.77
C GLY A 609 20.97 -15.30 -27.93
N THR A 610 19.98 -14.62 -27.38
CA THR A 610 19.84 -13.16 -27.46
C THR A 610 20.47 -12.45 -26.26
N GLY A 611 20.45 -11.11 -26.24
CA GLY A 611 20.80 -10.33 -25.05
C GLY A 611 22.27 -10.43 -24.63
N PHE A 612 23.18 -10.46 -25.61
CA PHE A 612 24.62 -10.49 -25.37
C PHE A 612 25.08 -9.25 -24.59
N GLU A 613 25.61 -9.46 -23.39
CA GLU A 613 26.12 -8.43 -22.47
C GLU A 613 27.53 -8.82 -22.02
N GLN A 614 28.52 -7.94 -22.22
CA GLN A 614 29.85 -8.13 -21.62
C GLN A 614 29.79 -7.74 -20.14
N LEU A 615 30.21 -8.63 -19.23
CA LEU A 615 29.99 -8.45 -17.80
C LEU A 615 30.94 -7.43 -17.15
N LEU A 616 32.12 -7.26 -17.75
CA LEU A 616 33.09 -6.21 -17.44
C LEU A 616 33.74 -5.76 -18.74
N THR A 617 33.63 -4.46 -19.04
CA THR A 617 34.40 -3.80 -20.09
C THR A 617 35.59 -3.11 -19.43
N SER A 618 36.82 -3.51 -19.76
CA SER A 618 37.94 -2.59 -19.56
C SER A 618 37.69 -1.37 -20.47
N ASP A 619 38.12 -0.18 -20.07
CA ASP A 619 38.11 1.02 -20.92
C ASP A 619 39.01 0.89 -22.19
N ALA A 620 39.48 -0.32 -22.49
CA ALA A 620 40.24 -0.68 -23.68
C ALA A 620 39.90 -2.11 -24.12
N ALA A 621 38.79 -2.30 -24.84
CA ALA A 621 38.59 -3.48 -25.68
C ALA A 621 38.66 -3.06 -27.16
N PRO A 622 39.31 -3.86 -28.04
CA PRO A 622 39.26 -3.64 -29.48
C PRO A 622 37.82 -3.75 -29.99
N GLN A 623 37.46 -2.89 -30.94
CA GLN A 623 36.10 -2.84 -31.51
C GLN A 623 35.65 -4.22 -32.03
N ALA A 624 34.39 -4.55 -31.74
CA ALA A 624 33.71 -5.74 -32.28
C ALA A 624 33.82 -5.82 -33.81
N PRO A 625 33.84 -7.02 -34.41
CA PRO A 625 33.76 -7.15 -35.87
C PRO A 625 32.37 -6.65 -36.31
N GLN A 626 32.34 -5.58 -37.10
CA GLN A 626 31.12 -5.17 -37.79
C GLN A 626 30.81 -6.13 -38.93
N ASP A 627 29.51 -6.31 -39.15
CA ASP A 627 28.90 -7.13 -40.19
C ASP A 627 29.53 -6.94 -41.57
N GLY A 628 29.53 -8.04 -42.33
CA GLY A 628 30.31 -8.23 -43.52
C GLY A 628 30.16 -7.18 -44.61
N VAL A 629 31.32 -6.76 -45.14
CA VAL A 629 31.48 -6.31 -46.53
C VAL A 629 32.81 -6.86 -47.03
N SER A 630 32.75 -7.58 -48.14
CA SER A 630 33.91 -8.06 -48.90
C SER A 630 34.84 -6.91 -49.28
N GLN A 631 36.16 -7.08 -49.12
CA GLN A 631 37.13 -6.54 -50.09
C GLN A 631 38.53 -7.15 -49.96
N ASN A 632 38.95 -7.76 -51.07
CA ASN A 632 40.27 -7.86 -51.68
C ASN A 632 41.55 -7.62 -50.85
N THR A 633 42.41 -8.64 -50.94
CA THR A 633 43.85 -8.60 -51.20
C THR A 633 44.51 -7.21 -51.30
N ASP A 634 45.45 -6.93 -50.40
CA ASP A 634 46.84 -6.60 -50.75
C ASP A 634 47.72 -6.53 -49.49
N THR A 635 48.77 -7.36 -49.49
CA THR A 635 49.94 -7.27 -48.60
C THR A 635 50.69 -5.95 -48.80
N PRO A 636 51.33 -5.43 -47.75
CA PRO A 636 52.77 -5.21 -47.88
C PRO A 636 53.61 -5.56 -46.63
N GLU A 637 54.86 -5.91 -46.93
CA GLU A 637 56.00 -6.26 -46.07
C GLU A 637 56.51 -5.12 -45.15
N GLY A 638 57.31 -5.50 -44.14
CA GLY A 638 58.21 -4.65 -43.35
C GLY A 638 57.73 -4.46 -41.89
N ASP A 639 58.50 -4.67 -40.83
CA ASP A 639 59.94 -4.59 -40.66
C ASP A 639 60.40 -5.44 -39.46
N GLN A 640 61.60 -6.01 -39.58
CA GLN A 640 62.37 -6.58 -38.48
C GLN A 640 63.02 -5.46 -37.65
N ALA A 641 62.95 -5.55 -36.33
CA ALA A 641 63.95 -4.95 -35.45
C ALA A 641 64.21 -5.85 -34.24
N ASN A 642 65.48 -5.94 -33.91
CA ASN A 642 66.16 -6.99 -33.16
C ASN A 642 66.70 -6.42 -31.83
N VAL A 643 67.16 -7.33 -30.96
CA VAL A 643 68.09 -7.13 -29.81
C VAL A 643 67.42 -6.61 -28.52
N SER A 644 67.52 -7.22 -27.33
CA SER A 644 68.71 -7.78 -26.65
C SER A 644 68.40 -8.87 -25.59
N GLN A 645 69.16 -9.96 -25.61
CA GLN A 645 69.57 -10.78 -24.44
C GLN A 645 70.47 -9.90 -23.52
N ALA A 646 70.74 -10.09 -22.23
CA ALA A 646 70.91 -11.23 -21.30
C ALA A 646 71.10 -10.58 -19.88
N PRO A 647 71.60 -11.24 -18.79
CA PRO A 647 72.00 -12.64 -18.63
C PRO A 647 71.57 -13.33 -17.32
N ASP A 648 71.80 -14.64 -17.34
CA ASP A 648 71.84 -15.60 -16.25
C ASP A 648 72.74 -15.18 -15.07
N ALA A 649 72.35 -15.61 -13.87
CA ALA A 649 73.23 -15.77 -12.72
C ALA A 649 72.96 -17.12 -12.06
N GLU A 650 73.94 -18.02 -12.17
CA GLU A 650 74.06 -19.26 -11.41
C GLU A 650 74.78 -19.04 -10.04
N PRO A 651 74.78 -20.03 -9.11
CA PRO A 651 74.65 -19.79 -7.67
C PRO A 651 75.93 -20.07 -6.83
N ALA A 652 75.92 -19.60 -5.57
CA ALA A 652 76.59 -20.07 -4.33
C ALA A 652 76.53 -18.89 -3.32
N GLU A 653 76.27 -19.01 -2.01
CA GLU A 653 76.38 -20.06 -0.98
C GLU A 653 75.14 -20.11 -0.07
#